data_AF-A0A970H0Q6-F1
#
_entry.id   AF-A0A970H0Q6-F1
#
_cell.length_a   1.000
_cell.length_b   1.000
_cell.length_c   1.000
_cell.angle_alpha   90.00
_cell.angle_beta   90.00
_cell.angle_gamma   90.00
#
_symmetry.space_group_name_H-M   'P 1'
#
loop_
_entity.id
_entity.type
_entity.pdbx_description
1 polymer ?
#
loop_
_entity_poly.entity_id
_entity_poly.type
_entity_poly.pdbx_seq_one_letter_code
_entity_poly.pdbx_strand_id
1 'polypeptide(L)'
;MKKSRFLCMVLAAAMVLSTNIFKFDRIRAEDKIYATTSSPAIPVTVGEAVNLDDVMIEFSSNVYFRASDVNITVSDDSKDALKVENGKLSAGIAGLHSIKAEKNNIVKTVYVVARAGSEDDFVLFLDDFDTGLSDEYKRVEGFSSDIYVEEGFLYLKGNSLRSPRLLLPEFLDAFGDYEIEVVGTITEAAEPTRWVSIMYRSQNNNAQYLQMCVRKGATANNGLEIAENTGGWTVHKTASYKETIDSGKMYTFKVHVEGPDINYYINGEKVLSGKLDGYVRGGIGLQANNSTFKVDSIKVKYVAGKPGKAGYTFFEIVQPDMGIIGGMAMSEFVESKEDLARIEELDIKPANIIFYMDKDLNATDKTFSKPYMGIEEAVISLMGVMTPTFYINDEQTANNLGDFLKENKLEDCFVMSSNPELVQIVRKKARITRGVIDFTEKYLEKESVTKDDLMEIRGIVNSNMASVCVIPSNIASRENVKFLYERLVSVWVNESDPLTTKKDTYNLLITGAHGIVSDNSRLVYETAMLMSGNKLLRVPLNVGHRGVPSLAPENTIEGALLAYEKGADVIEIDIHLTKDGIPVIIHDANTSRTCNGVSLEVRNSTVEQLKDLNANSGRTDFGEIKIPTLEEFYEAIKDLDVLVFVELKSTERELVTALREATLKHNMTDRISVITFHTSNITNMNREFPEMSVGYLMGASATGATSDFQTRSVLNIIQPYGTTYNPSYNYHSKDFFTKANMRGITTWPWTINNEVVYTYFLAGANGITTDTCQILAPFTKFLNVKKLEHKVEIGDSIKIEASRTTYGREEIDASKDVRVIFLEGEELATLKDGEITFKDYGTVVYALEYTHEIDENNSYTVYSKPVTVTVEELPVSSNTWLIIAIAAGVVVVAAAVILFIVLERRENNTLY
;
A
#
# COMPACT_ATOMS: atom_id res chain seq x y z
N MET A 1 28.65 -0.30 62.10
CA MET A 1 27.23 -0.65 61.88
C MET A 1 26.24 0.44 62.35
N LYS A 2 26.47 1.73 62.05
CA LYS A 2 25.46 2.80 62.25
C LYS A 2 25.21 3.69 61.02
N LYS A 3 25.90 3.43 59.90
CA LYS A 3 25.67 4.12 58.60
C LYS A 3 24.78 3.35 57.62
N SER A 4 24.47 2.07 57.83
CA SER A 4 23.59 1.31 56.90
C SER A 4 22.09 1.40 57.23
N ARG A 5 21.71 1.84 58.43
CA ARG A 5 20.28 1.95 58.83
C ARG A 5 19.60 3.24 58.37
N PHE A 6 20.37 4.32 58.11
CA PHE A 6 19.80 5.56 57.59
C PHE A 6 19.54 5.47 56.07
N LEU A 7 20.38 4.73 55.34
CA LEU A 7 20.20 4.52 53.89
C LEU A 7 19.01 3.59 53.58
N CYS A 8 18.73 2.60 54.44
CA CYS A 8 17.54 1.73 54.28
C CYS A 8 16.22 2.43 54.60
N MET A 9 16.18 3.44 55.50
CA MET A 9 14.94 4.20 55.75
C MET A 9 14.64 5.25 54.67
N VAL A 10 15.67 5.82 54.04
CA VAL A 10 15.47 6.75 52.91
C VAL A 10 15.07 5.99 51.63
N LEU A 11 15.58 4.78 51.41
CA LEU A 11 15.14 3.92 50.30
C LEU A 11 13.74 3.30 50.51
N ALA A 12 13.35 2.99 51.76
CA ALA A 12 12.00 2.51 52.04
C ALA A 12 10.93 3.64 51.97
N ALA A 13 11.29 4.88 52.32
CA ALA A 13 10.40 6.03 52.11
C ALA A 13 10.27 6.43 50.63
N ALA A 14 11.31 6.21 49.81
CA ALA A 14 11.24 6.40 48.37
C ALA A 14 10.45 5.28 47.65
N MET A 15 10.49 4.04 48.16
CA MET A 15 9.70 2.92 47.60
C MET A 15 8.23 2.90 48.02
N VAL A 16 7.83 3.65 49.07
CA VAL A 16 6.41 3.79 49.46
C VAL A 16 5.77 5.06 48.85
N LEU A 17 6.58 5.95 48.24
CA LEU A 17 6.11 7.08 47.42
C LEU A 17 6.07 6.76 45.91
N SER A 18 6.59 5.61 45.46
CA SER A 18 6.53 5.17 44.04
C SER A 18 5.47 4.09 43.76
N THR A 19 4.70 3.65 44.76
CA THR A 19 3.62 2.64 44.59
C THR A 19 2.21 3.22 44.68
N ASN A 20 2.04 4.53 44.49
CA ASN A 20 0.74 5.20 44.56
C ASN A 20 0.45 6.18 43.40
N ILE A 21 1.01 5.94 42.21
CA ILE A 21 0.54 6.58 40.98
C ILE A 21 0.55 5.54 39.86
N PHE A 22 -0.46 4.68 39.88
CA PHE A 22 -1.25 4.25 38.71
C PHE A 22 -2.46 3.53 39.30
N LYS A 23 -3.23 4.26 40.11
CA LYS A 23 -4.66 4.01 40.07
C LYS A 23 -5.06 4.42 38.65
N PHE A 24 -5.31 3.42 37.81
CA PHE A 24 -6.33 3.61 36.78
C PHE A 24 -7.61 3.92 37.54
N ASP A 25 -7.79 5.19 37.91
CA ASP A 25 -9.15 5.70 37.99
C ASP A 25 -9.68 5.44 36.59
N ARG A 26 -10.60 4.48 36.49
CA ARG A 26 -11.55 4.44 35.38
C ARG A 26 -12.42 5.69 35.54
N ILE A 27 -11.82 6.84 35.23
CA ILE A 27 -12.57 8.05 34.88
C ILE A 27 -13.30 7.65 33.62
N ARG A 28 -14.62 7.73 33.66
CA ARG A 28 -15.46 7.38 32.52
C ARG A 28 -15.02 8.24 31.34
N ALA A 29 -15.10 7.71 30.12
CA ALA A 29 -14.85 8.48 28.89
C ALA A 29 -15.79 9.70 28.71
N GLU A 30 -16.66 9.97 29.67
CA GLU A 30 -17.74 10.97 29.66
C GLU A 30 -17.27 12.37 30.13
N ASP A 31 -16.08 12.52 30.73
CA ASP A 31 -15.63 13.79 31.34
C ASP A 31 -14.57 14.58 30.53
N LYS A 32 -14.15 14.10 29.35
CA LYS A 32 -13.13 14.77 28.50
C LYS A 32 -13.74 15.45 27.27
N ILE A 33 -13.11 16.53 26.83
CA ILE A 33 -13.42 17.21 25.56
C ILE A 33 -12.59 16.56 24.45
N TYR A 34 -13.24 16.17 23.35
CA TYR A 34 -12.55 15.62 22.18
C TYR A 34 -12.67 16.57 21.00
N ALA A 35 -11.55 17.10 20.52
CA ALA A 35 -11.43 17.75 19.22
C ALA A 35 -11.10 16.67 18.18
N THR A 36 -12.14 16.11 17.56
CA THR A 36 -12.03 14.98 16.61
C THR A 36 -11.84 15.47 15.17
N THR A 37 -11.57 14.56 14.24
CA THR A 37 -11.54 14.88 12.80
C THR A 37 -12.89 15.43 12.28
N SER A 38 -14.01 14.96 12.84
CA SER A 38 -15.38 15.41 12.48
C SER A 38 -15.87 16.61 13.29
N SER A 39 -15.30 16.86 14.47
CA SER A 39 -15.61 18.01 15.31
C SER A 39 -14.32 18.57 15.91
N PRO A 40 -13.50 19.27 15.10
CA PRO A 40 -12.15 19.70 15.48
C PRO A 40 -12.19 20.97 16.36
N ALA A 41 -13.01 20.96 17.42
CA ALA A 41 -13.33 22.14 18.21
C ALA A 41 -13.32 21.89 19.73
N ILE A 42 -12.84 22.90 20.46
CA ILE A 42 -12.88 22.97 21.92
C ILE A 42 -13.96 23.99 22.33
N PRO A 43 -15.03 23.58 23.04
CA PRO A 43 -16.05 24.50 23.53
C PRO A 43 -15.53 25.26 24.77
N VAL A 44 -15.68 26.59 24.79
CA VAL A 44 -15.25 27.46 25.89
C VAL A 44 -16.33 28.48 26.24
N THR A 45 -16.70 28.61 27.51
CA THR A 45 -17.54 29.74 27.95
C THR A 45 -16.66 30.96 28.20
N VAL A 46 -17.02 32.13 27.66
CA VAL A 46 -16.26 33.37 27.88
C VAL A 46 -16.16 33.68 29.38
N GLY A 47 -14.94 33.96 29.84
CA GLY A 47 -14.64 34.17 31.27
C GLY A 47 -14.34 32.91 32.06
N GLU A 48 -14.54 31.72 31.48
CA GLU A 48 -14.07 30.44 32.00
C GLU A 48 -12.78 29.98 31.30
N ALA A 49 -12.13 28.96 31.85
CA ALA A 49 -10.93 28.38 31.27
C ALA A 49 -11.01 26.85 31.26
N VAL A 50 -10.66 26.25 30.13
CA VAL A 50 -10.58 24.80 29.94
C VAL A 50 -9.17 24.33 30.27
N ASN A 51 -9.05 23.26 31.04
CA ASN A 51 -7.76 22.63 31.34
C ASN A 51 -7.32 21.77 30.15
N LEU A 52 -6.10 21.98 29.66
CA LEU A 52 -5.59 21.27 28.48
C LEU A 52 -5.36 19.76 28.73
N ASP A 53 -5.24 19.31 29.99
CA ASP A 53 -5.20 17.88 30.34
C ASP A 53 -6.54 17.15 30.09
N ASP A 54 -7.64 17.91 30.08
CA ASP A 54 -9.00 17.42 29.89
C ASP A 54 -9.45 17.50 28.42
N VAL A 55 -8.58 18.02 27.55
CA VAL A 55 -8.81 18.12 26.10
C VAL A 55 -7.97 17.07 25.38
N MET A 56 -8.61 16.29 24.52
CA MET A 56 -7.98 15.31 23.63
C MET A 56 -8.07 15.82 22.19
N ILE A 57 -6.93 16.00 21.52
CA ILE A 57 -6.84 16.48 20.15
C ILE A 57 -6.50 15.31 19.24
N GLU A 58 -7.33 15.09 18.21
CA GLU A 58 -7.09 14.06 17.21
C GLU A 58 -6.06 14.53 16.17
N PHE A 59 -4.98 13.75 16.01
CA PHE A 59 -3.96 14.02 14.99
C PHE A 59 -4.19 13.18 13.71
N SER A 60 -4.63 11.94 13.86
CA SER A 60 -4.94 11.05 12.73
C SER A 60 -5.90 9.92 13.16
N SER A 61 -6.96 9.66 12.40
CA SER A 61 -7.82 8.46 12.51
C SER A 61 -8.03 7.90 13.94
N ASN A 62 -8.63 8.69 14.83
CA ASN A 62 -8.88 8.39 16.25
C ASN A 62 -7.62 8.20 17.13
N VAL A 63 -6.47 8.76 16.72
CA VAL A 63 -5.27 8.96 17.54
C VAL A 63 -5.38 10.30 18.24
N TYR A 64 -5.45 10.27 19.56
CA TYR A 64 -5.63 11.45 20.39
C TYR A 64 -4.42 11.71 21.29
N PHE A 65 -4.00 12.96 21.40
CA PHE A 65 -3.07 13.43 22.42
C PHE A 65 -3.78 14.39 23.37
N ARG A 66 -3.35 14.46 24.63
CA ARG A 66 -3.79 15.56 25.49
C ARG A 66 -3.29 16.86 24.91
N ALA A 67 -4.10 17.90 24.98
CA ALA A 67 -3.69 19.22 24.50
C ALA A 67 -2.50 19.79 25.31
N SER A 68 -2.27 19.30 26.53
CA SER A 68 -1.10 19.61 27.36
C SER A 68 0.19 18.93 26.89
N ASP A 69 0.10 17.84 26.13
CA ASP A 69 1.24 17.07 25.63
C ASP A 69 1.66 17.50 24.21
N VAL A 70 1.09 18.58 23.68
CA VAL A 70 1.36 19.10 22.33
C VAL A 70 1.65 20.60 22.38
N ASN A 71 2.39 21.10 21.40
CA ASN A 71 2.70 22.52 21.30
C ASN A 71 1.46 23.28 20.80
N ILE A 72 0.83 24.08 21.67
CA ILE A 72 -0.34 24.89 21.33
C ILE A 72 0.08 26.34 21.07
N THR A 73 -0.24 26.86 19.89
CA THR A 73 -0.04 28.28 19.54
C THR A 73 -1.36 28.91 19.12
N VAL A 74 -1.68 30.10 19.61
CA VAL A 74 -2.89 30.84 19.16
C VAL A 74 -2.67 31.37 17.75
N SER A 75 -3.64 31.15 16.85
CA SER A 75 -3.59 31.65 15.48
C SER A 75 -3.58 33.18 15.45
N ASP A 76 -2.97 33.77 14.41
CA ASP A 76 -2.75 35.22 14.34
C ASP A 76 -4.04 36.05 14.41
N ASP A 77 -5.12 35.57 13.79
CA ASP A 77 -6.46 36.16 13.78
C ASP A 77 -7.20 36.04 15.13
N SER A 78 -6.70 35.20 16.03
CA SER A 78 -7.35 34.83 17.29
C SER A 78 -6.60 35.34 18.52
N LYS A 79 -5.47 36.04 18.34
CA LYS A 79 -4.56 36.50 19.42
C LYS A 79 -5.22 37.44 20.43
N ASP A 80 -6.14 38.27 19.97
CA ASP A 80 -6.87 39.21 20.84
C ASP A 80 -8.05 38.56 21.57
N ALA A 81 -8.46 37.36 21.14
CA ALA A 81 -9.62 36.66 21.66
C ALA A 81 -9.28 35.45 22.54
N LEU A 82 -8.15 34.78 22.30
CA LEU A 82 -7.75 33.57 23.02
C LEU A 82 -6.50 33.79 23.86
N LYS A 83 -6.45 33.11 25.01
CA LYS A 83 -5.27 33.07 25.87
C LYS A 83 -4.95 31.62 26.26
N VAL A 84 -3.68 31.25 26.09
CA VAL A 84 -3.14 29.96 26.55
C VAL A 84 -2.05 30.23 27.57
N GLU A 85 -2.31 29.91 28.85
CA GLU A 85 -1.35 30.13 29.93
C GLU A 85 -1.51 29.07 31.03
N ASN A 86 -0.39 28.66 31.64
CA ASN A 86 -0.39 27.73 32.78
C ASN A 86 -1.22 26.44 32.54
N GLY A 87 -1.14 25.87 31.34
CA GLY A 87 -1.88 24.65 30.97
C GLY A 87 -3.39 24.84 30.75
N LYS A 88 -3.87 26.07 30.63
CA LYS A 88 -5.28 26.38 30.41
C LYS A 88 -5.50 27.21 29.14
N LEU A 89 -6.63 26.98 28.49
CA LEU A 89 -7.15 27.75 27.36
C LEU A 89 -8.38 28.54 27.81
N SER A 90 -8.41 29.85 27.56
CA SER A 90 -9.58 30.70 27.80
C SER A 90 -9.88 31.59 26.61
N ALA A 91 -11.14 32.01 26.51
CA ALA A 91 -11.62 32.95 25.49
C ALA A 91 -12.16 34.23 26.15
N GLY A 92 -11.73 35.38 25.64
CA GLY A 92 -12.19 36.71 26.08
C GLY A 92 -13.40 37.24 25.30
N ILE A 93 -13.66 36.68 24.12
CA ILE A 93 -14.74 37.12 23.21
C ILE A 93 -15.46 35.88 22.66
N ALA A 94 -16.79 35.92 22.62
CA ALA A 94 -17.60 34.86 22.02
C ALA A 94 -17.39 34.83 20.49
N GLY A 95 -17.56 33.65 19.88
CA GLY A 95 -17.33 33.42 18.46
C GLY A 95 -16.44 32.23 18.19
N LEU A 96 -16.13 32.01 16.91
CA LEU A 96 -15.24 30.96 16.46
C LEU A 96 -13.81 31.51 16.33
N HIS A 97 -12.89 30.89 17.06
CA HIS A 97 -11.46 31.23 17.05
C HIS A 97 -10.65 29.98 16.71
N SER A 98 -9.33 30.11 16.56
CA SER A 98 -8.48 28.96 16.31
C SER A 98 -7.13 28.97 17.03
N ILE A 99 -6.63 27.76 17.28
CA ILE A 99 -5.28 27.47 17.72
C ILE A 99 -4.63 26.49 16.75
N LYS A 100 -3.31 26.47 16.72
CA LYS A 100 -2.50 25.45 16.07
C LYS A 100 -1.98 24.50 17.15
N ALA A 101 -2.31 23.22 17.02
CA ALA A 101 -1.75 22.15 17.80
C ALA A 101 -0.66 21.45 16.99
N GLU A 102 0.56 21.42 17.53
CA GLU A 102 1.73 20.88 16.87
C GLU A 102 2.33 19.76 17.72
N LYS A 103 2.55 18.60 17.10
CA LYS A 103 3.28 17.48 17.69
C LYS A 103 3.99 16.74 16.57
N ASN A 104 5.27 16.41 16.75
CA ASN A 104 6.06 15.66 15.78
C ASN A 104 5.99 16.26 14.36
N ASN A 105 6.15 17.59 14.23
CA ASN A 105 6.04 18.36 12.98
C ASN A 105 4.68 18.31 12.25
N ILE A 106 3.65 17.66 12.80
CA ILE A 106 2.28 17.74 12.31
C ILE A 106 1.63 18.94 12.96
N VAL A 107 1.10 19.87 12.16
CA VAL A 107 0.33 21.02 12.63
C VAL A 107 -1.14 20.81 12.28
N LYS A 108 -2.00 20.86 13.31
CA LYS A 108 -3.46 20.80 13.17
C LYS A 108 -4.07 22.12 13.62
N THR A 109 -4.93 22.68 12.77
CA THR A 109 -5.84 23.74 13.21
C THR A 109 -6.92 23.11 14.07
N VAL A 110 -7.07 23.58 15.30
CA VAL A 110 -8.14 23.23 16.22
C VAL A 110 -8.93 24.50 16.49
N TYR A 111 -10.24 24.43 16.33
CA TYR A 111 -11.11 25.57 16.58
C TYR A 111 -11.42 25.69 18.07
N VAL A 112 -11.72 26.91 18.50
CA VAL A 112 -12.22 27.20 19.84
C VAL A 112 -13.55 27.89 19.67
N VAL A 113 -14.63 27.21 20.07
CA VAL A 113 -16.00 27.72 19.93
C VAL A 113 -16.35 28.38 21.25
N ALA A 114 -16.26 29.70 21.29
CA ALA A 114 -16.51 30.48 22.48
C ALA A 114 -17.97 30.95 22.52
N ARG A 115 -18.69 30.69 23.61
CA ARG A 115 -20.05 31.22 23.82
C ARG A 115 -20.09 32.25 24.94
N ALA A 116 -21.03 33.19 24.90
CA ALA A 116 -21.28 34.04 26.06
C ALA A 116 -21.91 33.22 27.20
N GLY A 117 -21.62 33.56 28.46
CA GLY A 117 -22.18 32.84 29.61
C GLY A 117 -23.71 32.88 29.73
N SER A 118 -24.37 33.78 29.01
CA SER A 118 -25.83 33.89 28.92
C SER A 118 -26.48 33.08 27.78
N GLU A 119 -25.67 32.47 26.90
CA GLU A 119 -26.16 31.69 25.77
C GLU A 119 -26.14 30.20 26.09
N ASP A 120 -27.09 29.45 25.55
CA ASP A 120 -27.15 27.99 25.72
C ASP A 120 -26.31 27.24 24.68
N ASP A 121 -26.29 27.72 23.44
CA ASP A 121 -25.68 27.05 22.29
C ASP A 121 -24.22 27.48 22.04
N PHE A 122 -23.40 26.54 21.60
CA PHE A 122 -22.11 26.82 20.96
C PHE A 122 -22.32 26.96 19.44
N VAL A 123 -22.19 28.17 18.91
CA VAL A 123 -22.51 28.48 17.52
C VAL A 123 -21.23 28.54 16.68
N LEU A 124 -21.18 27.76 15.59
CA LEU A 124 -20.09 27.79 14.61
C LEU A 124 -20.32 28.88 13.56
N PHE A 125 -21.56 29.06 13.15
CA PHE A 125 -21.96 30.01 12.11
C PHE A 125 -23.41 30.44 12.31
N LEU A 126 -23.70 31.72 12.10
CA LEU A 126 -25.05 32.29 12.12
C LEU A 126 -25.13 33.40 11.08
N ASP A 127 -26.19 33.37 10.29
CA ASP A 127 -26.55 34.45 9.38
C ASP A 127 -28.08 34.61 9.37
N ASP A 128 -28.54 35.85 9.58
CA ASP A 128 -29.93 36.28 9.50
C ASP A 128 -30.21 37.11 8.24
N PHE A 129 -29.19 37.31 7.38
CA PHE A 129 -29.24 38.03 6.13
C PHE A 129 -29.70 39.51 6.23
N ASP A 130 -29.80 40.09 7.42
CA ASP A 130 -30.20 41.50 7.61
C ASP A 130 -29.19 42.47 6.98
N THR A 131 -27.93 42.04 6.87
CA THR A 131 -26.84 42.81 6.23
C THR A 131 -26.61 42.48 4.75
N GLY A 132 -27.45 41.63 4.15
CA GLY A 132 -27.25 41.11 2.79
C GLY A 132 -26.40 39.84 2.76
N LEU A 133 -26.08 39.35 1.55
CA LEU A 133 -25.29 38.14 1.37
C LEU A 133 -23.80 38.44 1.35
N SER A 134 -23.06 37.89 2.32
CA SER A 134 -21.59 37.99 2.40
C SER A 134 -20.88 37.32 1.21
N ASP A 135 -19.67 37.80 0.88
CA ASP A 135 -18.79 37.22 -0.14
C ASP A 135 -18.19 35.87 0.28
N GLU A 136 -18.31 35.49 1.55
CA GLU A 136 -17.87 34.18 2.05
C GLU A 136 -18.74 33.03 1.52
N TYR A 137 -19.96 33.30 1.05
CA TYR A 137 -20.80 32.30 0.41
C TYR A 137 -20.36 32.01 -1.02
N LYS A 138 -20.27 30.71 -1.36
CA LYS A 138 -19.91 30.27 -2.71
C LYS A 138 -21.14 29.84 -3.50
N ARG A 139 -21.48 30.62 -4.54
CA ARG A 139 -22.51 30.25 -5.52
C ARG A 139 -21.96 29.16 -6.45
N VAL A 140 -22.50 27.94 -6.36
CA VAL A 140 -22.09 26.79 -7.17
C VAL A 140 -22.90 26.70 -8.46
N GLU A 141 -24.20 26.97 -8.38
CA GLU A 141 -25.10 26.99 -9.52
C GLU A 141 -26.11 28.14 -9.36
N GLY A 142 -26.46 28.79 -10.46
CA GLY A 142 -27.38 29.94 -10.48
C GLY A 142 -26.66 31.28 -10.58
N PHE A 143 -27.40 32.29 -11.01
CA PHE A 143 -26.91 33.67 -11.11
C PHE A 143 -27.31 34.51 -9.89
N SER A 144 -26.84 35.76 -9.82
CA SER A 144 -27.27 36.71 -8.78
C SER A 144 -28.78 36.97 -8.78
N SER A 145 -29.48 36.78 -9.90
CA SER A 145 -30.95 36.82 -9.98
C SER A 145 -31.64 35.58 -9.42
N ASP A 146 -30.92 34.46 -9.31
CA ASP A 146 -31.43 33.20 -8.79
C ASP A 146 -31.13 33.05 -7.28
N ILE A 147 -30.08 33.72 -6.78
CA ILE A 147 -29.65 33.72 -5.38
C ILE A 147 -29.37 35.15 -4.89
N TYR A 148 -30.31 35.71 -4.14
CA TYR A 148 -30.29 37.10 -3.67
C TYR A 148 -30.89 37.26 -2.28
N VAL A 149 -30.56 38.36 -1.61
CA VAL A 149 -31.18 38.76 -0.34
C VAL A 149 -32.11 39.94 -0.61
N GLU A 150 -33.32 39.87 -0.09
CA GLU A 150 -34.34 40.92 -0.20
C GLU A 150 -35.14 41.00 1.11
N GLU A 151 -35.25 42.21 1.67
CA GLU A 151 -35.95 42.46 2.94
C GLU A 151 -35.48 41.56 4.11
N GLY A 152 -34.18 41.28 4.20
CA GLY A 152 -33.60 40.42 5.25
C GLY A 152 -33.81 38.92 5.03
N PHE A 153 -34.31 38.49 3.85
CA PHE A 153 -34.46 37.07 3.53
C PHE A 153 -33.56 36.66 2.36
N LEU A 154 -32.89 35.53 2.49
CA LEU A 154 -32.21 34.86 1.38
C LEU A 154 -33.24 34.09 0.52
N TYR A 155 -33.17 34.28 -0.78
CA TYR A 155 -33.96 33.56 -1.77
C TYR A 155 -33.08 32.69 -2.66
N LEU A 156 -33.45 31.41 -2.83
CA LEU A 156 -32.94 30.52 -3.86
C LEU A 156 -34.08 30.16 -4.81
N LYS A 157 -34.06 30.70 -6.03
CA LYS A 157 -35.14 30.56 -7.02
C LYS A 157 -34.80 29.54 -8.10
N GLY A 158 -35.21 28.30 -7.90
CA GLY A 158 -35.08 27.22 -8.87
C GLY A 158 -36.13 27.26 -9.97
N ASN A 159 -35.78 26.76 -11.14
CA ASN A 159 -36.67 26.62 -12.30
C ASN A 159 -36.39 25.32 -13.06
N SER A 160 -37.02 25.10 -14.21
CA SER A 160 -36.84 23.89 -15.01
C SER A 160 -35.45 23.73 -15.64
N LEU A 161 -34.66 24.80 -15.72
CA LEU A 161 -33.33 24.81 -16.33
C LEU A 161 -32.20 24.79 -15.29
N ARG A 162 -32.44 25.34 -14.09
CA ARG A 162 -31.40 25.52 -13.06
C ARG A 162 -31.95 25.24 -11.67
N SER A 163 -31.12 24.60 -10.86
CA SER A 163 -31.36 24.36 -9.43
C SER A 163 -30.29 25.08 -8.62
N PRO A 164 -30.50 26.37 -8.28
CA PRO A 164 -29.47 27.19 -7.64
C PRO A 164 -28.94 26.52 -6.37
N ARG A 165 -27.62 26.60 -6.20
CA ARG A 165 -26.89 26.04 -5.07
C ARG A 165 -25.96 27.07 -4.47
N LEU A 166 -26.07 27.22 -3.15
CA LEU A 166 -25.25 28.13 -2.37
C LEU A 166 -24.55 27.34 -1.27
N LEU A 167 -23.22 27.39 -1.25
CA LEU A 167 -22.43 26.88 -0.14
C LEU A 167 -22.16 27.98 0.88
N LEU A 168 -22.13 27.57 2.14
CA LEU A 168 -21.71 28.39 3.28
C LEU A 168 -20.19 28.59 3.28
N PRO A 169 -19.64 29.44 4.17
CA PRO A 169 -18.20 29.71 4.24
C PRO A 169 -17.34 28.45 4.36
N GLU A 170 -16.21 28.44 3.65
CA GLU A 170 -15.33 27.26 3.46
C GLU A 170 -14.76 26.69 4.76
N PHE A 171 -14.63 27.49 5.83
CA PHE A 171 -14.12 26.97 7.11
C PHE A 171 -15.02 25.87 7.69
N LEU A 172 -16.31 25.86 7.36
CA LEU A 172 -17.25 24.83 7.83
C LEU A 172 -16.96 23.46 7.22
N ASP A 173 -16.18 23.38 6.14
CA ASP A 173 -15.74 22.13 5.52
C ASP A 173 -14.87 21.30 6.48
N ALA A 174 -14.27 21.94 7.49
CA ALA A 174 -13.52 21.27 8.54
C ALA A 174 -14.40 20.41 9.47
N PHE A 175 -15.71 20.68 9.53
CA PHE A 175 -16.66 20.02 10.42
C PHE A 175 -17.48 18.97 9.69
N GLY A 176 -17.94 17.99 10.47
CA GLY A 176 -18.73 16.86 10.02
C GLY A 176 -19.78 16.40 11.02
N ASP A 177 -19.58 16.71 12.30
CA ASP A 177 -20.59 16.58 13.36
C ASP A 177 -21.06 17.99 13.73
N TYR A 178 -22.34 18.24 13.51
CA TYR A 178 -22.97 19.54 13.69
C TYR A 178 -24.48 19.43 13.67
N GLU A 179 -25.12 20.51 14.10
CA GLU A 179 -26.55 20.72 13.91
C GLU A 179 -26.76 21.96 13.02
N ILE A 180 -27.41 21.77 11.87
CA ILE A 180 -27.80 22.85 10.97
C ILE A 180 -29.28 23.13 11.20
N GLU A 181 -29.61 24.38 11.54
CA GLU A 181 -30.98 24.88 11.63
C GLU A 181 -31.20 25.95 10.55
N VAL A 182 -32.23 25.76 9.73
CA VAL A 182 -32.65 26.73 8.71
C VAL A 182 -34.08 27.12 8.99
N VAL A 183 -34.32 28.40 9.26
CA VAL A 183 -35.66 28.96 9.33
C VAL A 183 -36.05 29.43 7.94
N GLY A 184 -37.08 28.84 7.36
CA GLY A 184 -37.49 29.18 6.01
C GLY A 184 -38.77 28.50 5.55
N THR A 185 -39.14 28.73 4.30
CA THR A 185 -40.31 28.12 3.67
C THR A 185 -40.17 28.01 2.16
N ILE A 186 -41.00 27.17 1.55
CA ILE A 186 -41.12 27.07 0.09
C ILE A 186 -42.24 27.99 -0.36
N THR A 187 -41.89 29.16 -0.90
CA THR A 187 -42.88 30.17 -1.32
C THR A 187 -43.57 29.79 -2.62
N GLU A 188 -42.83 29.20 -3.57
CA GLU A 188 -43.32 28.77 -4.87
C GLU A 188 -42.74 27.40 -5.24
N ALA A 189 -43.51 26.58 -5.97
CA ALA A 189 -43.06 25.31 -6.51
C ALA A 189 -43.85 25.00 -7.79
N ALA A 190 -43.18 24.53 -8.84
CA ALA A 190 -43.86 24.23 -10.11
C ALA A 190 -44.91 23.11 -9.97
N GLU A 191 -44.67 22.16 -9.05
CA GLU A 191 -45.56 21.06 -8.72
C GLU A 191 -45.23 20.53 -7.31
N PRO A 192 -46.15 19.81 -6.63
CA PRO A 192 -45.96 19.39 -5.23
C PRO A 192 -44.73 18.51 -4.98
N THR A 193 -44.19 17.86 -6.01
CA THR A 193 -43.00 17.02 -5.90
C THR A 193 -41.70 17.84 -5.89
N ARG A 194 -41.73 19.14 -6.19
CA ARG A 194 -40.53 20.00 -6.16
C ARG A 194 -40.11 20.36 -4.76
N TRP A 195 -38.82 20.60 -4.61
CA TRP A 195 -38.15 20.51 -3.31
C TRP A 195 -37.06 21.54 -3.12
N VAL A 196 -36.82 21.82 -1.86
CA VAL A 196 -35.64 22.52 -1.36
C VAL A 196 -34.81 21.56 -0.52
N SER A 197 -33.54 21.86 -0.33
CA SER A 197 -32.70 21.02 0.52
C SER A 197 -31.65 21.77 1.31
N ILE A 198 -31.32 21.18 2.45
CA ILE A 198 -30.12 21.48 3.22
C ILE A 198 -29.08 20.44 2.81
N MET A 199 -27.99 20.90 2.21
CA MET A 199 -26.85 20.10 1.78
C MET A 199 -25.84 20.02 2.92
N TYR A 200 -25.21 18.87 3.10
CA TYR A 200 -24.20 18.65 4.13
C TYR A 200 -23.16 17.62 3.69
N ARG A 201 -21.97 17.68 4.29
CA ARG A 201 -20.77 16.88 3.95
C ARG A 201 -20.47 16.89 2.44
N SER A 202 -20.62 18.05 1.81
CA SER A 202 -20.34 18.27 0.39
C SER A 202 -18.85 18.07 0.07
N GLN A 203 -18.55 17.29 -0.97
CA GLN A 203 -17.21 16.95 -1.44
C GLN A 203 -16.93 17.53 -2.83
N ASN A 204 -15.65 17.54 -3.23
CA ASN A 204 -15.22 17.75 -4.61
C ASN A 204 -15.84 19.01 -5.24
N ASN A 205 -15.77 20.14 -4.54
CA ASN A 205 -16.42 21.39 -4.96
C ASN A 205 -17.92 21.23 -5.26
N ASN A 206 -18.64 20.47 -4.43
CA ASN A 206 -20.07 20.19 -4.54
C ASN A 206 -20.50 19.24 -5.68
N ALA A 207 -19.55 18.48 -6.25
CA ALA A 207 -19.90 17.40 -7.18
C ALA A 207 -20.60 16.22 -6.48
N GLN A 208 -20.35 16.03 -5.18
CA GLN A 208 -20.99 14.98 -4.37
C GLN A 208 -21.43 15.54 -3.02
N TYR A 209 -22.60 15.17 -2.52
CA TYR A 209 -23.11 15.64 -1.23
C TYR A 209 -24.29 14.81 -0.71
N LEU A 210 -24.50 14.88 0.60
CA LEU A 210 -25.73 14.42 1.25
C LEU A 210 -26.70 15.58 1.38
N GLN A 211 -28.00 15.29 1.44
CA GLN A 211 -29.03 16.32 1.62
C GLN A 211 -30.24 15.87 2.44
N MET A 212 -30.81 16.82 3.16
CA MET A 212 -32.20 16.79 3.64
C MET A 212 -33.08 17.37 2.55
N CYS A 213 -33.72 16.50 1.77
CA CYS A 213 -34.69 16.91 0.76
C CYS A 213 -36.05 17.15 1.42
N VAL A 214 -36.68 18.30 1.13
CA VAL A 214 -38.04 18.64 1.59
C VAL A 214 -38.87 19.07 0.39
N ARG A 215 -39.88 18.28 0.04
CA ARG A 215 -40.83 18.58 -1.04
C ARG A 215 -41.92 19.55 -0.56
N LYS A 216 -42.48 20.36 -1.48
CA LYS A 216 -43.66 21.21 -1.21
C LYS A 216 -44.82 20.37 -0.66
N GLY A 217 -45.14 19.26 -1.35
CA GLY A 217 -46.11 18.24 -0.94
C GLY A 217 -45.56 17.27 0.10
N ALA A 218 -45.10 17.78 1.24
CA ALA A 218 -44.40 17.00 2.26
C ALA A 218 -45.24 15.86 2.89
N THR A 219 -46.57 15.85 2.72
CA THR A 219 -47.45 14.76 3.22
C THR A 219 -47.31 13.44 2.46
N ALA A 220 -46.66 13.44 1.28
CA ALA A 220 -46.36 12.20 0.56
C ALA A 220 -45.33 11.34 1.32
N ASN A 221 -45.33 10.03 1.09
CA ASN A 221 -44.38 9.09 1.72
C ASN A 221 -42.89 9.41 1.43
N ASN A 222 -42.63 10.15 0.34
CA ASN A 222 -41.32 10.66 -0.06
C ASN A 222 -41.26 12.19 0.00
N GLY A 223 -42.09 12.80 0.85
CA GLY A 223 -42.08 14.23 1.09
C GLY A 223 -40.78 14.73 1.72
N LEU A 224 -40.09 13.86 2.45
CA LEU A 224 -38.78 14.06 3.07
C LEU A 224 -37.84 12.93 2.65
N GLU A 225 -36.57 13.25 2.38
CA GLU A 225 -35.58 12.24 2.00
C GLU A 225 -34.20 12.51 2.62
N ILE A 226 -33.56 11.45 3.11
CA ILE A 226 -32.09 11.39 3.23
C ILE A 226 -31.61 10.90 1.87
N ALA A 227 -30.96 11.76 1.10
CA ALA A 227 -30.50 11.45 -0.24
C ALA A 227 -29.05 11.88 -0.45
N GLU A 228 -28.40 11.24 -1.40
CA GLU A 228 -27.02 11.46 -1.81
C GLU A 228 -26.96 11.71 -3.30
N ASN A 229 -26.12 12.66 -3.71
CA ASN A 229 -25.80 12.91 -5.10
C ASN A 229 -24.34 12.54 -5.36
N THR A 230 -24.08 11.64 -6.32
CA THR A 230 -22.73 11.30 -6.79
C THR A 230 -22.58 11.41 -8.32
N GLY A 231 -23.32 12.33 -8.94
CA GLY A 231 -23.57 12.35 -10.40
C GLY A 231 -24.91 11.71 -10.80
N GLY A 232 -25.66 11.25 -9.80
CA GLY A 232 -27.00 10.68 -9.84
C GLY A 232 -27.57 10.62 -8.42
N TRP A 233 -28.89 10.46 -8.28
CA TRP A 233 -29.55 10.45 -6.96
C TRP A 233 -29.67 9.05 -6.38
N THR A 234 -29.14 8.86 -5.17
CA THR A 234 -29.40 7.70 -4.33
C THR A 234 -30.25 8.14 -3.15
N VAL A 235 -31.46 7.60 -3.02
CA VAL A 235 -32.35 7.89 -1.89
C VAL A 235 -32.19 6.78 -0.86
N HIS A 236 -31.61 7.14 0.29
CA HIS A 236 -31.30 6.20 1.36
C HIS A 236 -32.52 5.95 2.26
N LYS A 237 -33.31 6.99 2.51
CA LYS A 237 -34.51 6.89 3.36
C LYS A 237 -35.53 7.97 3.02
N THR A 238 -36.80 7.65 3.21
CA THR A 238 -37.92 8.56 2.96
C THR A 238 -38.85 8.66 4.18
N ALA A 239 -39.59 9.77 4.28
CA ALA A 239 -40.70 9.95 5.20
C ALA A 239 -41.72 10.98 4.68
N SER A 240 -42.86 11.08 5.37
CA SER A 240 -43.86 12.13 5.22
C SER A 240 -43.83 13.11 6.40
N TYR A 241 -44.30 14.33 6.18
CA TYR A 241 -44.64 15.29 7.23
C TYR A 241 -46.16 15.44 7.39
N LYS A 242 -46.61 15.93 8.54
CA LYS A 242 -48.03 16.03 8.89
C LYS A 242 -48.85 17.04 8.08
N GLU A 243 -48.17 17.95 7.38
CA GLU A 243 -48.78 18.95 6.51
C GLU A 243 -47.90 19.23 5.28
N THR A 244 -48.52 19.77 4.22
CA THR A 244 -47.81 20.38 3.10
C THR A 244 -47.07 21.61 3.61
N ILE A 245 -45.89 21.93 3.04
CA ILE A 245 -45.17 23.14 3.43
C ILE A 245 -45.97 24.37 2.99
N ASP A 246 -46.51 25.12 3.94
CA ASP A 246 -47.30 26.33 3.69
C ASP A 246 -46.38 27.51 3.38
N SER A 247 -46.62 28.19 2.24
CA SER A 247 -45.83 29.34 1.80
C SER A 247 -45.95 30.56 2.73
N GLY A 248 -46.99 30.65 3.55
CA GLY A 248 -47.21 31.73 4.51
C GLY A 248 -46.64 31.45 5.91
N LYS A 249 -46.08 30.25 6.15
CA LYS A 249 -45.56 29.82 7.44
C LYS A 249 -44.06 29.57 7.35
N MET A 250 -43.30 30.08 8.31
CA MET A 250 -41.89 29.71 8.48
C MET A 250 -41.77 28.39 9.22
N TYR A 251 -40.84 27.56 8.78
CA TYR A 251 -40.50 26.27 9.35
C TYR A 251 -39.05 26.28 9.78
N THR A 252 -38.75 25.68 10.94
CA THR A 252 -37.38 25.36 11.32
C THR A 252 -37.05 23.97 10.81
N PHE A 253 -36.33 23.89 9.71
CA PHE A 253 -35.75 22.66 9.18
C PHE A 253 -34.42 22.42 9.88
N LYS A 254 -34.22 21.22 10.41
CA LYS A 254 -32.98 20.90 11.13
C LYS A 254 -32.38 19.57 10.70
N VAL A 255 -31.07 19.59 10.48
CA VAL A 255 -30.22 18.42 10.24
C VAL A 255 -29.25 18.28 11.40
N HIS A 256 -29.35 17.19 12.16
CA HIS A 256 -28.40 16.84 13.21
C HIS A 256 -27.56 15.65 12.73
N VAL A 257 -26.24 15.84 12.70
CA VAL A 257 -25.26 14.83 12.26
C VAL A 257 -24.29 14.55 13.40
N GLU A 258 -24.15 13.28 13.75
CA GLU A 258 -23.18 12.81 14.75
C GLU A 258 -22.58 11.47 14.29
N GLY A 259 -21.34 11.48 13.83
CA GLY A 259 -20.68 10.33 13.23
C GLY A 259 -21.50 9.81 12.02
N PRO A 260 -21.91 8.54 11.99
CA PRO A 260 -22.79 8.02 10.94
C PRO A 260 -24.27 8.33 11.17
N ASP A 261 -24.68 8.79 12.36
CA ASP A 261 -26.07 9.02 12.71
C ASP A 261 -26.58 10.35 12.15
N ILE A 262 -27.69 10.31 11.41
CA ILE A 262 -28.32 11.47 10.78
C ILE A 262 -29.78 11.55 11.23
N ASN A 263 -30.20 12.73 11.71
CA ASN A 263 -31.55 12.97 12.19
C ASN A 263 -32.11 14.28 11.66
N TYR A 264 -33.31 14.25 11.09
CA TYR A 264 -34.01 15.44 10.60
C TYR A 264 -35.17 15.82 11.49
N TYR A 265 -35.36 17.13 11.63
CA TYR A 265 -36.43 17.71 12.42
C TYR A 265 -37.13 18.82 11.64
N ILE A 266 -38.44 18.98 11.87
CA ILE A 266 -39.22 20.13 11.38
C ILE A 266 -40.00 20.70 12.56
N ASN A 267 -39.75 21.96 12.90
CA ASN A 267 -40.33 22.65 14.07
C ASN A 267 -40.09 21.87 15.38
N GLY A 268 -38.89 21.31 15.53
CA GLY A 268 -38.48 20.53 16.71
C GLY A 268 -38.99 19.08 16.74
N GLU A 269 -39.90 18.68 15.87
CA GLU A 269 -40.38 17.30 15.76
C GLU A 269 -39.40 16.47 14.91
N LYS A 270 -38.93 15.32 15.42
CA LYS A 270 -38.07 14.41 14.67
C LYS A 270 -38.89 13.70 13.59
N VAL A 271 -38.54 13.92 12.32
CA VAL A 271 -39.32 13.44 11.17
C VAL A 271 -38.66 12.29 10.41
N LEU A 272 -37.33 12.19 10.46
CA LEU A 272 -36.57 11.15 9.75
C LEU A 272 -35.24 10.88 10.45
N SER A 273 -34.76 9.64 10.43
CA SER A 273 -33.43 9.27 10.92
C SER A 273 -32.79 8.18 10.09
N GLY A 274 -31.47 8.18 9.94
CA GLY A 274 -30.71 7.18 9.20
C GLY A 274 -29.30 7.02 9.73
N LYS A 275 -28.60 6.00 9.22
CA LYS A 275 -27.16 5.81 9.42
C LYS A 275 -26.48 5.73 8.06
N LEU A 276 -25.47 6.55 7.84
CA LEU A 276 -24.67 6.54 6.61
C LEU A 276 -23.19 6.57 6.95
N ASP A 277 -22.47 5.56 6.47
CA ASP A 277 -21.02 5.51 6.49
C ASP A 277 -20.48 6.10 5.17
N GLY A 278 -19.39 6.87 5.22
CA GLY A 278 -18.82 7.52 4.03
C GLY A 278 -18.06 8.79 4.37
N TYR A 279 -18.59 9.94 3.95
CA TYR A 279 -17.98 11.24 4.22
C TYR A 279 -17.98 11.55 5.72
N VAL A 280 -16.80 11.86 6.27
CA VAL A 280 -16.64 12.21 7.69
C VAL A 280 -16.92 13.69 7.94
N ARG A 281 -16.60 14.56 6.97
CA ARG A 281 -16.75 16.03 7.01
C ARG A 281 -16.94 16.59 5.60
N GLY A 282 -17.28 17.86 5.48
CA GLY A 282 -17.37 18.57 4.19
C GLY A 282 -18.41 19.68 4.23
N GLY A 283 -18.49 20.44 3.14
CA GLY A 283 -19.24 21.70 3.12
C GLY A 283 -20.75 21.57 3.35
N ILE A 284 -21.33 22.69 3.78
CA ILE A 284 -22.75 22.87 4.06
C ILE A 284 -23.32 23.80 3.00
N GLY A 285 -24.57 23.57 2.58
CA GLY A 285 -25.19 24.43 1.57
C GLY A 285 -26.70 24.33 1.53
N LEU A 286 -27.28 25.10 0.62
CA LEU A 286 -28.71 25.17 0.34
C LEU A 286 -28.95 24.98 -1.14
N GLN A 287 -30.06 24.32 -1.48
CA GLN A 287 -30.49 24.13 -2.87
C GLN A 287 -32.00 24.28 -3.01
N ALA A 288 -32.44 24.73 -4.20
CA ALA A 288 -33.84 24.68 -4.60
C ALA A 288 -33.99 24.09 -6.01
N ASN A 289 -34.88 23.10 -6.19
CA ASN A 289 -35.13 22.45 -7.48
C ASN A 289 -36.52 22.81 -7.98
N ASN A 290 -36.60 23.66 -9.02
CA ASN A 290 -37.86 24.11 -9.62
C ASN A 290 -38.90 24.59 -8.59
N SER A 291 -38.39 25.23 -7.54
CA SER A 291 -39.09 25.81 -6.40
C SER A 291 -38.29 26.99 -5.86
N THR A 292 -38.90 27.81 -5.02
CA THR A 292 -38.27 28.97 -4.38
C THR A 292 -38.12 28.72 -2.90
N PHE A 293 -36.89 28.66 -2.40
CA PHE A 293 -36.58 28.60 -0.97
C PHE A 293 -36.41 30.02 -0.44
N LYS A 294 -37.30 30.46 0.45
CA LYS A 294 -37.15 31.68 1.24
C LYS A 294 -36.57 31.31 2.59
N VAL A 295 -35.43 31.88 2.96
CA VAL A 295 -34.70 31.60 4.19
C VAL A 295 -34.57 32.88 4.99
N ASP A 296 -35.00 32.81 6.23
CA ASP A 296 -34.91 33.87 7.25
C ASP A 296 -33.56 33.81 7.95
N SER A 297 -33.14 32.62 8.37
CA SER A 297 -31.84 32.46 9.02
C SER A 297 -31.29 31.05 8.85
N ILE A 298 -29.97 30.96 8.93
CA ILE A 298 -29.24 29.71 9.05
C ILE A 298 -28.31 29.76 10.25
N LYS A 299 -28.34 28.70 11.06
CA LYS A 299 -27.49 28.53 12.24
C LYS A 299 -26.84 27.16 12.20
N VAL A 300 -25.52 27.13 12.31
CA VAL A 300 -24.75 25.88 12.45
C VAL A 300 -24.19 25.83 13.87
N LYS A 301 -24.55 24.80 14.61
CA LYS A 301 -24.16 24.60 16.01
C LYS A 301 -23.10 23.51 16.12
N TYR A 302 -22.20 23.72 17.07
CA TYR A 302 -21.23 22.72 17.48
C TYR A 302 -21.94 21.51 18.09
N VAL A 303 -21.55 20.33 17.61
CA VAL A 303 -21.87 19.05 18.26
C VAL A 303 -20.57 18.50 18.80
N ALA A 304 -20.59 18.12 20.08
CA ALA A 304 -19.40 17.62 20.76
C ALA A 304 -18.84 16.39 20.04
N GLY A 305 -17.55 16.44 19.72
CA GLY A 305 -16.84 15.29 19.20
C GLY A 305 -16.92 14.16 20.22
N LYS A 306 -17.31 12.97 19.75
CA LYS A 306 -17.18 11.74 20.52
C LYS A 306 -15.94 11.02 20.02
N PRO A 307 -15.08 10.48 20.91
CA PRO A 307 -13.98 9.66 20.46
C PRO A 307 -14.55 8.52 19.63
N GLY A 308 -14.11 8.42 18.38
CA GLY A 308 -14.37 7.21 17.62
C GLY A 308 -13.75 6.02 18.34
N LYS A 309 -14.31 4.83 18.13
CA LYS A 309 -13.49 3.63 18.41
C LYS A 309 -12.27 3.74 17.52
N ALA A 310 -11.08 3.59 18.11
CA ALA A 310 -9.83 3.72 17.39
C ALA A 310 -9.94 2.99 16.05
N GLY A 311 -9.91 3.78 14.97
CA GLY A 311 -10.14 3.31 13.62
C GLY A 311 -8.78 3.22 12.98
N TYR A 312 -7.90 2.37 13.50
CA TYR A 312 -6.56 2.19 12.94
C TYR A 312 -6.63 1.36 11.66
N THR A 313 -7.46 1.76 10.70
CA THR A 313 -7.83 0.80 9.65
C THR A 313 -6.88 0.84 8.45
N PHE A 314 -6.22 1.97 8.15
CA PHE A 314 -5.38 2.05 6.95
C PHE A 314 -4.33 3.16 6.99
N PHE A 315 -3.08 2.85 6.66
CA PHE A 315 -1.95 3.80 6.64
C PHE A 315 -1.71 4.36 5.23
N GLU A 316 -1.39 5.66 5.12
CA GLU A 316 -1.03 6.31 3.86
C GLU A 316 0.50 6.22 3.67
N ILE A 317 0.99 5.19 2.99
CA ILE A 317 2.43 4.98 2.86
C ILE A 317 3.07 6.13 2.05
N VAL A 318 3.97 6.90 2.67
CA VAL A 318 4.66 8.07 2.06
C VAL A 318 6.08 7.78 1.58
N GLN A 319 6.47 6.50 1.48
CA GLN A 319 7.78 6.13 0.96
C GLN A 319 8.00 6.77 -0.42
N PRO A 320 9.15 7.46 -0.65
CA PRO A 320 9.46 8.05 -1.95
C PRO A 320 9.47 7.04 -3.10
N ASP A 321 9.02 7.46 -4.28
CA ASP A 321 9.04 6.63 -5.49
C ASP A 321 10.49 6.41 -5.97
N MET A 322 10.94 5.15 -5.93
CA MET A 322 12.25 4.73 -6.44
C MET A 322 12.26 4.52 -7.96
N GLY A 323 11.15 4.77 -8.66
CA GLY A 323 10.96 4.52 -10.09
C GLY A 323 10.88 3.03 -10.44
N ILE A 324 10.69 2.16 -9.44
CA ILE A 324 10.58 0.70 -9.63
C ILE A 324 9.15 0.38 -10.08
N ILE A 325 9.01 -0.34 -11.18
CA ILE A 325 7.70 -0.80 -11.68
C ILE A 325 7.07 -1.72 -10.61
N GLY A 326 5.85 -1.37 -10.17
CA GLY A 326 5.15 -2.05 -9.08
C GLY A 326 5.69 -1.77 -7.67
N GLY A 327 6.71 -0.92 -7.53
CA GLY A 327 7.28 -0.55 -6.23
C GLY A 327 8.04 -1.65 -5.49
N MET A 328 8.65 -1.25 -4.39
CA MET A 328 9.38 -2.10 -3.45
C MET A 328 9.27 -1.48 -2.06
N ALA A 329 8.91 -2.26 -1.05
CA ALA A 329 8.80 -1.77 0.32
C ALA A 329 10.15 -1.80 1.04
N MET A 330 10.58 -0.68 1.59
CA MET A 330 11.65 -0.63 2.58
C MET A 330 11.04 -0.90 3.97
N SER A 331 11.68 -1.74 4.75
CA SER A 331 11.22 -2.12 6.09
C SER A 331 12.38 -2.06 7.08
N GLU A 332 12.13 -1.63 8.30
CA GLU A 332 13.20 -1.37 9.27
C GLU A 332 12.81 -1.86 10.66
N PHE A 333 13.73 -2.55 11.35
CA PHE A 333 13.56 -2.93 12.74
C PHE A 333 13.80 -1.75 13.67
N VAL A 334 12.99 -1.62 14.72
CA VAL A 334 13.14 -0.60 15.76
C VAL A 334 13.31 -1.32 17.10
N GLU A 335 14.47 -1.14 17.74
CA GLU A 335 14.81 -1.78 19.01
C GLU A 335 14.84 -0.79 20.19
N SER A 336 14.63 0.50 19.92
CA SER A 336 14.67 1.56 20.92
C SER A 336 13.85 2.80 20.51
N LYS A 337 13.64 3.74 21.46
CA LYS A 337 13.01 5.04 21.14
C LYS A 337 13.93 5.90 20.28
N GLU A 338 15.23 5.73 20.41
CA GLU A 338 16.25 6.44 19.63
C GLU A 338 16.21 6.05 18.15
N ASP A 339 16.00 4.76 17.84
CA ASP A 339 15.85 4.29 16.45
C ASP A 339 14.64 4.95 15.78
N LEU A 340 13.51 4.99 16.49
CA LEU A 340 12.28 5.61 16.02
C LEU A 340 12.45 7.12 15.80
N ALA A 341 13.09 7.82 16.75
CA ALA A 341 13.38 9.25 16.61
C ALA A 341 14.26 9.54 15.38
N ARG A 342 15.27 8.70 15.12
CA ARG A 342 16.07 8.79 13.89
C ARG A 342 15.20 8.62 12.64
N ILE A 343 14.31 7.64 12.60
CA ILE A 343 13.44 7.38 11.44
C ILE A 343 12.46 8.54 11.21
N GLU A 344 11.91 9.14 12.28
CA GLU A 344 11.03 10.31 12.18
C GLU A 344 11.73 11.50 11.49
N GLU A 345 13.02 11.69 11.76
CA GLU A 345 13.87 12.72 11.16
C GLU A 345 14.27 12.44 9.71
N LEU A 346 14.08 11.22 9.20
CA LEU A 346 14.39 10.89 7.80
C LEU A 346 13.42 11.59 6.84
N ASP A 347 13.99 12.19 5.80
CA ASP A 347 13.30 12.59 4.57
C ASP A 347 12.83 11.36 3.77
N ILE A 348 13.59 10.26 3.81
CA ILE A 348 13.26 8.98 3.20
C ILE A 348 12.70 8.02 4.27
N LYS A 349 11.38 7.96 4.39
CA LYS A 349 10.71 7.06 5.34
C LYS A 349 10.53 5.65 4.76
N PRO A 350 10.80 4.58 5.52
CA PRO A 350 10.47 3.21 5.11
C PRO A 350 8.96 3.01 5.03
N ALA A 351 8.51 2.02 4.26
CA ALA A 351 7.11 1.66 4.16
C ALA A 351 6.58 0.95 5.42
N ASN A 352 7.42 0.11 6.03
CA ASN A 352 7.06 -0.70 7.19
C ASN A 352 8.05 -0.51 8.34
N ILE A 353 7.54 -0.49 9.57
CA ILE A 353 8.35 -0.54 10.78
C ILE A 353 8.08 -1.83 11.52
N ILE A 354 9.15 -2.54 11.90
CA ILE A 354 9.08 -3.84 12.55
C ILE A 354 9.40 -3.66 14.04
N PHE A 355 8.42 -3.98 14.88
CA PHE A 355 8.53 -3.96 16.34
C PHE A 355 8.58 -5.39 16.89
N TYR A 356 9.57 -5.70 17.71
CA TYR A 356 9.53 -6.91 18.54
C TYR A 356 8.54 -6.70 19.68
N MET A 357 7.60 -7.63 19.86
CA MET A 357 6.53 -7.49 20.85
C MET A 357 6.67 -8.53 21.96
N ASP A 358 6.54 -8.08 23.21
CA ASP A 358 6.41 -8.96 24.37
C ASP A 358 4.94 -9.35 24.66
N LYS A 359 4.77 -10.26 25.63
CA LYS A 359 3.46 -10.77 26.08
C LYS A 359 2.54 -9.68 26.64
N ASP A 360 3.08 -8.56 27.10
CA ASP A 360 2.32 -7.44 27.65
C ASP A 360 2.04 -6.38 26.57
N LEU A 361 2.35 -6.70 25.30
CA LEU A 361 2.22 -5.87 24.11
C LEU A 361 3.05 -4.58 24.19
N ASN A 362 4.24 -4.66 24.76
CA ASN A 362 5.25 -3.63 24.62
C ASN A 362 6.19 -3.94 23.46
N ALA A 363 6.57 -2.92 22.71
CA ALA A 363 7.71 -2.95 21.81
C ALA A 363 9.01 -3.07 22.63
N THR A 364 9.89 -3.97 22.20
CA THR A 364 11.14 -4.33 22.89
C THR A 364 12.33 -4.35 21.94
N ASP A 365 13.53 -4.49 22.51
CA ASP A 365 14.70 -4.91 21.76
C ASP A 365 14.54 -6.34 21.19
N LYS A 366 15.43 -6.77 20.29
CA LYS A 366 15.37 -8.11 19.68
C LYS A 366 15.45 -9.29 20.65
N THR A 367 15.87 -9.03 21.89
CA THR A 367 15.96 -10.04 22.95
C THR A 367 14.65 -10.24 23.70
N PHE A 368 13.62 -9.44 23.41
CA PHE A 368 12.32 -9.45 24.08
C PHE A 368 12.40 -9.18 25.59
N SER A 369 13.48 -8.51 26.04
CA SER A 369 13.78 -8.33 27.47
C SER A 369 13.75 -6.88 27.93
N LYS A 370 13.85 -5.93 27.01
CA LYS A 370 13.85 -4.49 27.32
C LYS A 370 12.67 -3.78 26.64
N PRO A 371 11.49 -3.74 27.27
CA PRO A 371 10.38 -2.95 26.77
C PRO A 371 10.70 -1.47 26.83
N TYR A 372 10.41 -0.75 25.75
CA TYR A 372 10.64 0.70 25.65
C TYR A 372 9.38 1.49 25.31
N MET A 373 8.32 0.86 24.81
CA MET A 373 7.11 1.55 24.33
C MET A 373 5.91 0.60 24.30
N GLY A 374 4.70 1.03 24.65
CA GLY A 374 3.49 0.21 24.51
C GLY A 374 2.98 0.15 23.06
N ILE A 375 2.23 -0.90 22.67
CA ILE A 375 1.72 -1.06 21.29
C ILE A 375 0.93 0.14 20.77
N GLU A 376 0.11 0.78 21.61
CA GLU A 376 -0.63 1.97 21.21
C GLU A 376 0.31 3.14 20.87
N GLU A 377 1.32 3.38 21.72
CA GLU A 377 2.35 4.40 21.48
C GLU A 377 3.17 4.07 20.21
N ALA A 378 3.48 2.80 19.99
CA ALA A 378 4.21 2.32 18.81
C ALA A 378 3.42 2.50 17.50
N VAL A 379 2.11 2.26 17.50
CA VAL A 379 1.26 2.52 16.33
C VAL A 379 1.14 4.02 16.07
N ILE A 380 1.03 4.82 17.14
CA ILE A 380 0.89 6.27 17.07
C ILE A 380 2.14 6.93 16.49
N SER A 381 3.33 6.47 16.88
CA SER A 381 4.59 7.04 16.39
C SER A 381 4.82 6.85 14.90
N LEU A 382 4.08 5.94 14.25
CA LEU A 382 4.12 5.79 12.79
C LEU A 382 3.40 6.91 12.03
N MET A 383 2.72 7.82 12.75
CA MET A 383 2.08 9.03 12.21
C MET A 383 1.02 8.77 11.12
N GLY A 384 0.55 7.53 10.97
CA GLY A 384 -0.36 7.15 9.90
C GLY A 384 0.31 6.98 8.53
N VAL A 385 1.64 7.06 8.44
CA VAL A 385 2.38 7.09 7.16
C VAL A 385 3.34 5.92 6.93
N MET A 386 3.51 5.07 7.95
CA MET A 386 4.27 3.82 7.88
C MET A 386 3.41 2.68 8.45
N THR A 387 3.54 1.48 7.90
CA THR A 387 2.73 0.33 8.30
C THR A 387 3.41 -0.44 9.45
N PRO A 388 2.71 -0.72 10.57
CA PRO A 388 3.28 -1.52 11.65
C PRO A 388 3.39 -3.00 11.27
N THR A 389 4.53 -3.59 11.59
CA THR A 389 4.78 -5.03 11.55
C THR A 389 5.15 -5.49 12.95
N PHE A 390 4.37 -6.42 13.50
CA PHE A 390 4.57 -6.93 14.86
C PHE A 390 5.29 -8.28 14.82
N TYR A 391 6.56 -8.30 15.22
CA TYR A 391 7.36 -9.50 15.34
C TYR A 391 7.11 -10.17 16.69
N ILE A 392 6.72 -11.44 16.68
CA ILE A 392 6.35 -12.22 17.88
C ILE A 392 7.14 -13.53 17.98
N ASN A 393 7.41 -14.00 19.19
CA ASN A 393 8.20 -15.22 19.43
C ASN A 393 7.56 -16.26 20.37
N ASP A 394 6.39 -15.97 20.95
CA ASP A 394 5.66 -16.90 21.82
C ASP A 394 4.13 -16.87 21.63
N GLU A 395 3.47 -17.94 22.07
CA GLU A 395 2.02 -18.14 21.91
C GLU A 395 1.18 -17.17 22.75
N GLN A 396 1.64 -16.75 23.93
CA GLN A 396 0.87 -15.82 24.76
C GLN A 396 0.83 -14.44 24.09
N THR A 397 1.97 -13.98 23.58
CA THR A 397 2.06 -12.75 22.77
C THR A 397 1.18 -12.84 21.53
N ALA A 398 1.21 -13.97 20.80
CA ALA A 398 0.35 -14.18 19.63
C ALA A 398 -1.15 -14.07 19.98
N ASN A 399 -1.58 -14.69 21.08
CA ASN A 399 -2.97 -14.61 21.51
C ASN A 399 -3.39 -13.19 21.91
N ASN A 400 -2.55 -12.51 22.68
CA ASN A 400 -2.81 -11.14 23.16
C ASN A 400 -2.83 -10.15 21.98
N LEU A 401 -1.89 -10.27 21.05
CA LEU A 401 -1.84 -9.43 19.86
C LEU A 401 -3.07 -9.66 18.98
N GLY A 402 -3.44 -10.93 18.73
CA GLY A 402 -4.63 -11.25 17.95
C GLY A 402 -5.93 -10.68 18.54
N ASP A 403 -6.07 -10.70 19.87
CA ASP A 403 -7.21 -10.09 20.57
C ASP A 403 -7.16 -8.56 20.48
N PHE A 404 -5.99 -7.95 20.71
CA PHE A 404 -5.79 -6.49 20.57
C PHE A 404 -6.15 -6.00 19.17
N LEU A 405 -5.63 -6.64 18.12
CA LEU A 405 -5.87 -6.24 16.73
C LEU A 405 -7.36 -6.32 16.37
N LYS A 406 -8.05 -7.38 16.85
CA LYS A 406 -9.48 -7.57 16.64
C LYS A 406 -10.33 -6.56 17.41
N GLU A 407 -10.02 -6.32 18.68
CA GLU A 407 -10.78 -5.41 19.55
C GLU A 407 -10.63 -3.95 19.11
N ASN A 408 -9.43 -3.57 18.67
CA ASN A 408 -9.09 -2.21 18.22
C ASN A 408 -9.25 -2.00 16.72
N LYS A 409 -9.67 -3.03 15.96
CA LYS A 409 -9.85 -2.95 14.50
C LYS A 409 -8.62 -2.38 13.77
N LEU A 410 -7.42 -2.78 14.19
CA LEU A 410 -6.18 -2.44 13.50
C LEU A 410 -6.02 -3.35 12.28
N GLU A 411 -6.47 -2.88 11.11
CA GLU A 411 -6.61 -3.69 9.90
C GLU A 411 -5.32 -3.74 9.06
N ASP A 412 -4.67 -2.58 8.88
CA ASP A 412 -3.52 -2.43 8.01
C ASP A 412 -2.21 -2.61 8.79
N CYS A 413 -1.94 -3.85 9.19
CA CYS A 413 -0.69 -4.23 9.84
C CYS A 413 -0.20 -5.60 9.34
N PHE A 414 1.04 -5.93 9.67
CA PHE A 414 1.60 -7.27 9.52
C PHE A 414 1.82 -7.91 10.89
N VAL A 415 1.71 -9.24 10.93
CA VAL A 415 2.28 -10.08 11.99
C VAL A 415 3.40 -10.91 11.38
N MET A 416 4.56 -10.92 12.04
CA MET A 416 5.78 -11.57 11.59
C MET A 416 6.31 -12.53 12.66
N SER A 417 6.81 -13.70 12.24
CA SER A 417 7.54 -14.60 13.13
C SER A 417 8.35 -15.60 12.34
N SER A 418 9.45 -16.08 12.92
CA SER A 418 10.17 -17.27 12.45
C SER A 418 9.47 -18.58 12.82
N ASN A 419 8.49 -18.55 13.73
CA ASN A 419 7.59 -19.66 14.00
C ASN A 419 6.24 -19.47 13.26
N PRO A 420 5.97 -20.25 12.19
CA PRO A 420 4.76 -20.08 11.38
C PRO A 420 3.44 -20.25 12.14
N GLU A 421 3.43 -21.08 13.19
CA GLU A 421 2.21 -21.34 13.98
C GLU A 421 1.73 -20.07 14.71
N LEU A 422 2.66 -19.22 15.16
CA LEU A 422 2.34 -17.97 15.86
C LEU A 422 1.63 -16.97 14.93
N VAL A 423 2.11 -16.87 13.68
CA VAL A 423 1.46 -16.07 12.63
C VAL A 423 0.04 -16.59 12.39
N GLN A 424 -0.12 -17.90 12.29
CA GLN A 424 -1.42 -18.52 12.06
C GLN A 424 -2.40 -18.26 13.22
N ILE A 425 -1.95 -18.27 14.48
CA ILE A 425 -2.76 -17.94 15.66
C ILE A 425 -3.33 -16.53 15.56
N VAL A 426 -2.49 -15.53 15.28
CA VAL A 426 -2.92 -14.13 15.12
C VAL A 426 -3.90 -14.01 13.95
N ARG A 427 -3.58 -14.60 12.80
CA ARG A 427 -4.42 -14.55 11.59
C ARG A 427 -5.80 -15.16 11.79
N LYS A 428 -5.91 -16.24 12.57
CA LYS A 428 -7.21 -16.86 12.91
C LYS A 428 -8.09 -15.94 13.76
N LYS A 429 -7.48 -15.09 14.62
CA LYS A 429 -8.18 -14.11 15.46
C LYS A 429 -8.50 -12.81 14.70
N ALA A 430 -7.52 -12.28 13.96
CA ALA A 430 -7.58 -11.04 13.17
C ALA A 430 -7.32 -11.33 11.68
N ARG A 431 -8.38 -11.73 10.97
CA ARG A 431 -8.30 -12.27 9.59
C ARG A 431 -7.84 -11.31 8.50
N ILE A 432 -7.76 -10.01 8.78
CA ILE A 432 -7.33 -8.99 7.82
C ILE A 432 -5.82 -8.70 7.90
N THR A 433 -5.23 -8.87 9.09
CA THR A 433 -3.81 -8.62 9.38
C THR A 433 -2.92 -9.48 8.50
N ARG A 434 -1.95 -8.98 7.77
CA ARG A 434 -1.15 -9.83 6.86
C ARG A 434 -0.12 -10.67 7.60
N GLY A 435 0.08 -11.92 7.18
CA GLY A 435 1.08 -12.81 7.77
C GLY A 435 2.41 -12.80 7.01
N VAL A 436 3.51 -12.71 7.75
CA VAL A 436 4.90 -12.78 7.25
C VAL A 436 5.63 -13.92 7.97
N ILE A 437 6.20 -14.85 7.22
CA ILE A 437 7.06 -15.90 7.79
C ILE A 437 8.52 -15.53 7.59
N ASP A 438 9.28 -15.45 8.67
CA ASP A 438 10.70 -15.11 8.66
C ASP A 438 11.59 -16.36 8.60
N PHE A 439 12.31 -16.53 7.50
CA PHE A 439 13.24 -17.63 7.31
C PHE A 439 14.72 -17.20 7.41
N THR A 440 15.01 -15.96 7.82
CA THR A 440 16.38 -15.42 7.90
C THR A 440 17.30 -16.36 8.67
N GLU A 441 17.03 -16.61 9.96
CA GLU A 441 17.87 -17.48 10.80
C GLU A 441 17.99 -18.93 10.26
N LYS A 442 16.93 -19.44 9.62
CA LYS A 442 16.91 -20.81 9.08
C LYS A 442 17.90 -20.99 7.92
N TYR A 443 18.13 -19.95 7.12
CA TYR A 443 18.97 -20.04 5.91
C TYR A 443 20.21 -19.13 5.95
N LEU A 444 20.46 -18.41 7.04
CA LEU A 444 21.59 -17.48 7.17
C LEU A 444 22.94 -18.17 6.97
N GLU A 445 23.08 -19.41 7.46
CA GLU A 445 24.32 -20.20 7.36
C GLU A 445 24.42 -21.02 6.05
N LYS A 446 23.41 -20.96 5.17
CA LYS A 446 23.44 -21.70 3.89
C LYS A 446 24.05 -20.85 2.77
N GLU A 447 25.06 -21.37 2.08
CA GLU A 447 25.61 -20.71 0.87
C GLU A 447 24.65 -20.76 -0.32
N SER A 448 23.77 -21.77 -0.39
CA SER A 448 22.78 -21.92 -1.45
C SER A 448 21.58 -22.74 -0.99
N VAL A 449 20.50 -22.68 -1.76
CA VAL A 449 19.25 -23.42 -1.52
C VAL A 449 18.86 -24.25 -2.74
N THR A 450 18.20 -25.36 -2.47
CA THR A 450 17.66 -26.25 -3.50
C THR A 450 16.23 -25.87 -3.87
N LYS A 451 15.72 -26.44 -4.96
CA LYS A 451 14.30 -26.35 -5.32
C LYS A 451 13.38 -26.84 -4.19
N ASP A 452 13.77 -27.89 -3.49
CA ASP A 452 12.98 -28.46 -2.38
C ASP A 452 12.93 -27.49 -1.19
N ASP A 453 14.03 -26.79 -0.89
CA ASP A 453 14.05 -25.72 0.13
C ASP A 453 13.05 -24.60 -0.23
N LEU A 454 13.01 -24.17 -1.49
CA LEU A 454 12.09 -23.12 -1.95
C LEU A 454 10.63 -23.59 -1.94
N MET A 455 10.39 -24.86 -2.28
CA MET A 455 9.05 -25.47 -2.17
C MET A 455 8.61 -25.60 -0.72
N GLU A 456 9.53 -25.88 0.21
CA GLU A 456 9.27 -25.88 1.65
C GLU A 456 8.85 -24.48 2.13
N ILE A 457 9.59 -23.43 1.75
CA ILE A 457 9.24 -22.03 2.05
C ILE A 457 7.80 -21.73 1.60
N ARG A 458 7.49 -22.01 0.33
CA ARG A 458 6.15 -21.80 -0.23
C ARG A 458 5.08 -22.58 0.52
N GLY A 459 5.32 -23.86 0.82
CA GLY A 459 4.37 -24.71 1.53
C GLY A 459 4.08 -24.23 2.95
N ILE A 460 5.11 -23.79 3.68
CA ILE A 460 4.99 -23.23 5.03
C ILE A 460 4.20 -21.93 5.02
N VAL A 461 4.49 -21.02 4.08
CA VAL A 461 3.77 -19.73 3.95
C VAL A 461 2.27 -19.97 3.76
N ASN A 462 1.91 -20.78 2.76
CA ASN A 462 0.50 -21.04 2.42
C ASN A 462 -0.24 -21.75 3.56
N SER A 463 0.36 -22.78 4.16
CA SER A 463 -0.27 -23.57 5.24
C SER A 463 -0.55 -22.75 6.50
N ASN A 464 0.12 -21.60 6.66
CA ASN A 464 0.02 -20.74 7.84
C ASN A 464 -0.73 -19.42 7.59
N MET A 465 -1.53 -19.34 6.52
CA MET A 465 -2.34 -18.16 6.17
C MET A 465 -1.50 -16.88 5.99
N ALA A 466 -0.24 -17.04 5.60
CA ALA A 466 0.68 -15.96 5.24
C ALA A 466 0.74 -15.81 3.72
N SER A 467 1.22 -14.65 3.26
CA SER A 467 1.45 -14.40 1.82
C SER A 467 2.86 -13.87 1.55
N VAL A 468 3.61 -13.56 2.60
CA VAL A 468 4.96 -12.99 2.53
C VAL A 468 5.95 -13.93 3.23
N CYS A 469 7.10 -14.17 2.60
CA CYS A 469 8.26 -14.73 3.26
C CYS A 469 9.39 -13.70 3.34
N VAL A 470 10.20 -13.77 4.40
CA VAL A 470 11.47 -13.07 4.49
C VAL A 470 12.60 -14.10 4.37
N ILE A 471 13.55 -13.85 3.48
CA ILE A 471 14.75 -14.69 3.28
C ILE A 471 16.02 -13.85 3.45
N PRO A 472 17.15 -14.45 3.88
CA PRO A 472 18.40 -13.71 4.04
C PRO A 472 19.08 -13.42 2.69
N SER A 473 19.84 -12.33 2.62
CA SER A 473 20.44 -11.82 1.39
C SER A 473 21.43 -12.79 0.72
N ASN A 474 22.09 -13.65 1.50
CA ASN A 474 23.02 -14.68 1.01
C ASN A 474 22.36 -15.69 0.05
N ILE A 475 21.07 -16.00 0.23
CA ILE A 475 20.31 -16.91 -0.65
C ILE A 475 19.36 -16.17 -1.60
N ALA A 476 19.27 -14.84 -1.50
CA ALA A 476 18.37 -14.01 -2.28
C ALA A 476 18.92 -13.72 -3.67
N SER A 477 18.96 -14.73 -4.55
CA SER A 477 19.23 -14.53 -5.97
C SER A 477 17.96 -14.13 -6.73
N ARG A 478 18.12 -13.51 -7.91
CA ARG A 478 16.99 -13.23 -8.82
C ARG A 478 16.22 -14.51 -9.13
N GLU A 479 16.92 -15.61 -9.31
CA GLU A 479 16.37 -16.92 -9.63
C GLU A 479 15.51 -17.48 -8.47
N ASN A 480 15.99 -17.38 -7.22
CA ASN A 480 15.27 -17.87 -6.04
C ASN A 480 14.06 -16.99 -5.70
N VAL A 481 14.22 -15.67 -5.75
CA VAL A 481 13.11 -14.72 -5.57
C VAL A 481 12.05 -14.94 -6.64
N LYS A 482 12.47 -15.12 -7.90
CA LYS A 482 11.58 -15.45 -9.02
C LYS A 482 10.82 -16.74 -8.78
N PHE A 483 11.51 -17.82 -8.42
CA PHE A 483 10.88 -19.11 -8.17
C PHE A 483 9.70 -19.00 -7.18
N LEU A 484 9.86 -18.23 -6.10
CA LEU A 484 8.83 -18.04 -5.08
C LEU A 484 7.66 -17.16 -5.56
N TYR A 485 7.91 -15.99 -6.17
CA TYR A 485 6.80 -15.11 -6.58
C TYR A 485 5.99 -15.65 -7.74
N GLU A 486 6.60 -16.42 -8.64
CA GLU A 486 5.85 -17.08 -9.71
C GLU A 486 4.90 -18.17 -9.18
N ARG A 487 5.15 -18.63 -7.94
CA ARG A 487 4.28 -19.52 -7.17
C ARG A 487 3.46 -18.76 -6.14
N LEU A 488 3.19 -17.48 -6.42
CA LEU A 488 2.29 -16.59 -5.69
C LEU A 488 2.73 -16.19 -4.27
N VAL A 489 4.02 -16.32 -3.94
CA VAL A 489 4.57 -15.90 -2.64
C VAL A 489 5.30 -14.56 -2.79
N SER A 490 4.88 -13.54 -2.04
CA SER A 490 5.63 -12.28 -1.97
C SER A 490 6.91 -12.48 -1.16
N VAL A 491 8.02 -11.97 -1.68
CA VAL A 491 9.34 -12.16 -1.06
C VAL A 491 9.89 -10.83 -0.58
N TRP A 492 10.25 -10.79 0.70
CA TRP A 492 11.09 -9.75 1.30
C TRP A 492 12.48 -10.32 1.54
N VAL A 493 13.50 -9.47 1.40
CA VAL A 493 14.89 -9.87 1.62
C VAL A 493 15.45 -9.12 2.81
N ASN A 494 15.97 -9.84 3.80
CA ASN A 494 16.68 -9.29 4.94
C ASN A 494 18.16 -9.17 4.62
N GLU A 495 18.76 -8.01 4.90
CA GLU A 495 20.21 -7.86 4.81
C GLU A 495 20.89 -8.79 5.83
N SER A 496 21.77 -9.69 5.35
CA SER A 496 22.51 -10.58 6.26
C SER A 496 23.57 -9.81 7.03
N ASP A 497 24.13 -8.78 6.40
CA ASP A 497 25.08 -7.82 6.97
C ASP A 497 24.57 -6.40 6.68
N PRO A 498 24.82 -5.42 7.57
CA PRO A 498 24.40 -4.03 7.36
C PRO A 498 24.90 -3.48 6.02
N LEU A 499 23.99 -2.90 5.24
CA LEU A 499 24.33 -2.33 3.94
C LEU A 499 25.25 -1.11 4.07
N THR A 500 26.48 -1.25 3.57
CA THR A 500 27.50 -0.20 3.56
C THR A 500 27.96 0.21 2.16
N THR A 501 27.65 -0.59 1.13
CA THR A 501 28.12 -0.37 -0.24
C THR A 501 26.95 -0.28 -1.23
N LYS A 502 27.17 0.46 -2.32
CA LYS A 502 26.23 0.52 -3.46
C LYS A 502 26.15 -0.82 -4.18
N LYS A 503 27.24 -1.59 -4.24
CA LYS A 503 27.28 -2.92 -4.87
C LYS A 503 26.32 -3.88 -4.19
N ASP A 504 26.39 -4.01 -2.87
CA ASP A 504 25.57 -4.97 -2.13
C ASP A 504 24.10 -4.55 -2.15
N THR A 505 23.84 -3.25 -2.01
CA THR A 505 22.51 -2.65 -2.14
C THR A 505 21.93 -2.89 -3.55
N TYR A 506 22.74 -2.70 -4.60
CA TYR A 506 22.35 -2.95 -5.98
C TYR A 506 22.01 -4.42 -6.20
N ASN A 507 22.82 -5.35 -5.67
CA ASN A 507 22.55 -6.78 -5.74
C ASN A 507 21.19 -7.13 -5.13
N LEU A 508 20.83 -6.54 -3.99
CA LEU A 508 19.51 -6.71 -3.37
C LEU A 508 18.37 -6.15 -4.23
N LEU A 509 18.54 -4.97 -4.82
CA LEU A 509 17.54 -4.35 -5.70
C LEU A 509 17.23 -5.24 -6.91
N ILE A 510 18.27 -5.75 -7.60
CA ILE A 510 18.10 -6.53 -8.83
C ILE A 510 17.57 -7.96 -8.60
N THR A 511 17.41 -8.40 -7.35
CA THR A 511 16.72 -9.66 -7.04
C THR A 511 15.25 -9.63 -7.49
N GLY A 512 14.64 -8.44 -7.56
CA GLY A 512 13.23 -8.26 -7.87
C GLY A 512 12.29 -8.52 -6.67
N ALA A 513 12.83 -8.54 -5.44
CA ALA A 513 12.04 -8.70 -4.22
C ALA A 513 10.92 -7.64 -4.09
N HIS A 514 9.85 -8.00 -3.38
CA HIS A 514 8.74 -7.09 -3.09
C HIS A 514 9.09 -6.11 -1.97
N GLY A 515 10.06 -6.46 -1.12
CA GLY A 515 10.58 -5.58 -0.09
C GLY A 515 12.00 -5.93 0.34
N ILE A 516 12.66 -4.97 0.96
CA ILE A 516 13.98 -5.09 1.58
C ILE A 516 13.81 -4.72 3.05
N VAL A 517 14.36 -5.55 3.94
CA VAL A 517 14.50 -5.24 5.37
C VAL A 517 15.93 -4.78 5.61
N SER A 518 16.11 -3.52 5.98
CA SER A 518 17.43 -2.89 6.18
C SER A 518 17.35 -1.70 7.12
N ASP A 519 18.42 -1.46 7.88
CA ASP A 519 18.59 -0.25 8.71
C ASP A 519 19.06 0.99 7.91
N ASN A 520 19.38 0.82 6.62
CA ASN A 520 19.94 1.86 5.76
C ASN A 520 19.03 2.18 4.55
N SER A 521 17.79 2.55 4.85
CA SER A 521 16.78 2.97 3.85
C SER A 521 17.28 4.08 2.91
N ARG A 522 18.17 4.97 3.38
CA ARG A 522 18.77 6.02 2.53
C ARG A 522 19.66 5.42 1.45
N LEU A 523 20.55 4.50 1.78
CA LEU A 523 21.45 3.88 0.78
C LEU A 523 20.66 3.07 -0.25
N VAL A 524 19.58 2.39 0.17
CA VAL A 524 18.64 1.71 -0.73
C VAL A 524 18.04 2.70 -1.73
N TYR A 525 17.49 3.81 -1.26
CA TYR A 525 16.94 4.86 -2.11
C TYR A 525 17.98 5.48 -3.04
N GLU A 526 19.14 5.90 -2.52
CA GLU A 526 20.21 6.52 -3.30
C GLU A 526 20.73 5.56 -4.38
N THR A 527 20.92 4.28 -4.06
CA THR A 527 21.36 3.28 -5.04
C THR A 527 20.30 3.05 -6.12
N ALA A 528 19.02 2.99 -5.76
CA ALA A 528 17.95 2.92 -6.74
C ALA A 528 17.96 4.16 -7.65
N MET A 529 18.20 5.36 -7.11
CA MET A 529 18.24 6.59 -7.90
C MET A 529 19.43 6.70 -8.87
N LEU A 530 20.49 5.89 -8.70
CA LEU A 530 21.56 5.77 -9.69
C LEU A 530 21.11 5.04 -10.97
N MET A 531 20.09 4.18 -10.86
CA MET A 531 19.54 3.39 -11.95
C MET A 531 18.54 4.25 -12.75
N SER A 532 18.67 4.29 -14.08
CA SER A 532 17.86 5.21 -14.90
C SER A 532 16.50 4.62 -15.31
N GLY A 533 15.53 5.49 -15.66
CA GLY A 533 14.26 5.08 -16.26
C GLY A 533 13.29 4.37 -15.31
N ASN A 534 12.23 3.79 -15.90
CA ASN A 534 11.26 2.95 -15.20
C ASN A 534 11.85 1.56 -14.98
N LYS A 535 12.19 1.22 -13.74
CA LYS A 535 13.06 0.08 -13.41
C LYS A 535 12.24 -1.21 -13.39
N LEU A 536 12.48 -2.10 -14.35
CA LEU A 536 11.89 -3.44 -14.37
C LEU A 536 12.78 -4.41 -13.58
N LEU A 537 12.63 -4.42 -12.26
CA LEU A 537 13.39 -5.31 -11.37
C LEU A 537 12.68 -6.65 -11.15
N ARG A 538 11.34 -6.62 -11.16
CA ARG A 538 10.46 -7.79 -11.08
C ARG A 538 9.69 -7.89 -12.39
N VAL A 539 9.73 -9.07 -13.00
CA VAL A 539 9.18 -9.32 -14.35
C VAL A 539 7.70 -9.73 -14.23
N PRO A 540 6.74 -9.00 -14.81
CA PRO A 540 5.35 -9.45 -14.92
C PRO A 540 5.26 -10.75 -15.72
N LEU A 541 4.51 -11.74 -15.24
CA LEU A 541 4.34 -12.99 -15.99
C LEU A 541 3.38 -12.85 -17.17
N ASN A 542 3.76 -13.40 -18.31
CA ASN A 542 2.89 -13.52 -19.48
C ASN A 542 2.06 -14.80 -19.38
N VAL A 543 0.78 -14.69 -19.06
CA VAL A 543 -0.11 -15.83 -18.83
C VAL A 543 -0.97 -16.06 -20.07
N GLY A 544 -0.74 -17.18 -20.76
CA GLY A 544 -1.56 -17.62 -21.89
C GLY A 544 -2.89 -18.20 -21.41
N HIS A 545 -3.97 -17.43 -21.56
CA HIS A 545 -5.33 -17.81 -21.17
C HIS A 545 -5.79 -19.01 -21.99
N ARG A 546 -6.12 -20.14 -21.36
CA ARG A 546 -6.52 -21.39 -22.03
C ARG A 546 -5.53 -21.86 -23.09
N GLY A 547 -4.24 -21.55 -22.91
CA GLY A 547 -3.23 -21.63 -23.96
C GLY A 547 -3.11 -20.32 -24.74
N VAL A 548 -3.49 -20.32 -26.03
CA VAL A 548 -3.45 -19.13 -26.89
C VAL A 548 -4.63 -19.16 -27.89
N PRO A 549 -5.86 -18.90 -27.43
CA PRO A 549 -7.08 -19.05 -28.24
C PRO A 549 -7.10 -18.15 -29.48
N SER A 550 -6.29 -17.08 -29.51
CA SER A 550 -6.10 -16.28 -30.72
C SER A 550 -5.42 -17.04 -31.87
N LEU A 551 -4.66 -18.11 -31.57
CA LEU A 551 -3.86 -18.85 -32.55
C LEU A 551 -4.18 -20.35 -32.62
N ALA A 552 -4.71 -20.97 -31.56
CA ALA A 552 -5.04 -22.39 -31.50
C ALA A 552 -6.37 -22.62 -30.74
N PRO A 553 -7.00 -23.80 -30.84
CA PRO A 553 -8.18 -24.11 -30.01
C PRO A 553 -7.88 -24.03 -28.51
N GLU A 554 -8.76 -23.37 -27.76
CA GLU A 554 -8.60 -23.16 -26.31
C GLU A 554 -8.58 -24.49 -25.54
N ASN A 555 -7.87 -24.55 -24.42
CA ASN A 555 -7.90 -25.68 -23.48
C ASN A 555 -7.48 -27.02 -24.14
N THR A 556 -6.55 -26.97 -25.10
CA THR A 556 -5.97 -28.13 -25.79
C THR A 556 -4.46 -28.24 -25.52
N ILE A 557 -3.89 -29.43 -25.73
CA ILE A 557 -2.43 -29.63 -25.62
C ILE A 557 -1.72 -28.80 -26.70
N GLU A 558 -2.25 -28.80 -27.92
CA GLU A 558 -1.72 -28.04 -29.05
C GLU A 558 -1.70 -26.54 -28.76
N GLY A 559 -2.78 -26.00 -28.17
CA GLY A 559 -2.85 -24.60 -27.77
C GLY A 559 -1.85 -24.26 -26.66
N ALA A 560 -1.64 -25.17 -25.71
CA ALA A 560 -0.67 -25.00 -24.64
C ALA A 560 0.79 -24.99 -25.15
N LEU A 561 1.14 -25.94 -26.02
CA LEU A 561 2.46 -26.00 -26.65
C LEU A 561 2.73 -24.74 -27.48
N LEU A 562 1.74 -24.29 -28.26
CA LEU A 562 1.87 -23.06 -29.04
C LEU A 562 2.00 -21.81 -28.15
N ALA A 563 1.27 -21.73 -27.04
CA ALA A 563 1.40 -20.62 -26.09
C ALA A 563 2.81 -20.54 -25.50
N TYR A 564 3.39 -21.70 -25.12
CA TYR A 564 4.78 -21.79 -24.70
C TYR A 564 5.71 -21.27 -25.80
N GLU A 565 5.59 -21.76 -27.03
CA GLU A 565 6.40 -21.29 -28.17
C GLU A 565 6.26 -19.77 -28.42
N LYS A 566 5.11 -19.18 -28.11
CA LYS A 566 4.83 -17.75 -28.26
C LYS A 566 5.20 -16.89 -27.06
N GLY A 567 5.94 -17.44 -26.10
CA GLY A 567 6.53 -16.66 -25.00
C GLY A 567 5.68 -16.58 -23.73
N ALA A 568 4.69 -17.46 -23.57
CA ALA A 568 3.98 -17.58 -22.29
C ALA A 568 4.92 -18.14 -21.20
N ASP A 569 4.92 -17.50 -20.03
CA ASP A 569 5.56 -17.99 -18.80
C ASP A 569 4.67 -18.97 -18.04
N VAL A 570 3.36 -18.75 -18.16
CA VAL A 570 2.32 -19.53 -17.52
C VAL A 570 1.27 -19.89 -18.56
N ILE A 571 0.80 -21.13 -18.55
CA ILE A 571 -0.36 -21.56 -19.32
C ILE A 571 -1.52 -21.68 -18.33
N GLU A 572 -2.59 -20.96 -18.57
CA GLU A 572 -3.82 -21.12 -17.81
C GLU A 572 -4.71 -22.19 -18.47
N ILE A 573 -5.34 -23.04 -17.66
CA ILE A 573 -6.27 -24.09 -18.08
C ILE A 573 -7.45 -24.18 -17.14
N ASP A 574 -8.62 -24.52 -17.70
CA ASP A 574 -9.86 -24.69 -16.95
C ASP A 574 -10.17 -26.17 -16.72
N ILE A 575 -10.51 -26.60 -15.50
CA ILE A 575 -10.89 -27.99 -15.25
C ILE A 575 -12.30 -28.17 -14.68
N HIS A 576 -12.98 -29.21 -15.16
CA HIS A 576 -14.23 -29.76 -14.62
C HIS A 576 -14.05 -31.24 -14.27
N LEU A 577 -14.89 -31.74 -13.35
CA LEU A 577 -14.92 -33.15 -13.00
C LEU A 577 -15.93 -33.93 -13.86
N THR A 578 -15.48 -35.03 -14.45
CA THR A 578 -16.33 -35.97 -15.19
C THR A 578 -17.16 -36.88 -14.29
N LYS A 579 -18.08 -37.66 -14.87
CA LYS A 579 -18.91 -38.64 -14.14
C LYS A 579 -18.09 -39.71 -13.44
N ASP A 580 -17.00 -40.14 -14.05
CA ASP A 580 -16.05 -41.15 -13.57
C ASP A 580 -14.91 -40.56 -12.72
N GLY A 581 -15.01 -39.29 -12.32
CA GLY A 581 -14.14 -38.67 -11.32
C GLY A 581 -12.78 -38.22 -11.85
N ILE A 582 -12.62 -38.12 -13.17
CA ILE A 582 -11.36 -37.71 -13.81
C ILE A 582 -11.46 -36.24 -14.23
N PRO A 583 -10.51 -35.37 -13.85
CA PRO A 583 -10.49 -33.98 -14.30
C PRO A 583 -10.18 -33.87 -15.79
N VAL A 584 -11.01 -33.13 -16.52
CA VAL A 584 -10.83 -32.81 -17.94
C VAL A 584 -10.70 -31.31 -18.14
N ILE A 585 -9.94 -30.92 -19.16
CA ILE A 585 -9.61 -29.52 -19.43
C ILE A 585 -10.61 -28.94 -20.43
N ILE A 586 -11.49 -28.07 -19.95
CA ILE A 586 -12.54 -27.38 -20.71
C ILE A 586 -13.10 -26.23 -19.89
N HIS A 587 -13.43 -25.10 -20.53
CA HIS A 587 -13.97 -23.94 -19.82
C HIS A 587 -15.43 -24.11 -19.38
N ASP A 588 -16.30 -24.46 -20.33
CA ASP A 588 -17.74 -24.51 -20.13
C ASP A 588 -18.15 -25.83 -19.46
N ALA A 589 -19.28 -25.83 -18.74
CA ALA A 589 -19.84 -27.06 -18.16
C ALA A 589 -20.35 -28.06 -19.21
N ASN A 590 -20.51 -27.63 -20.46
CA ASN A 590 -20.87 -28.47 -21.59
C ASN A 590 -19.92 -28.28 -22.78
N THR A 591 -19.94 -29.23 -23.72
CA THR A 591 -18.99 -29.28 -24.83
C THR A 591 -19.38 -28.47 -26.06
N SER A 592 -20.58 -27.87 -26.10
CA SER A 592 -21.18 -27.39 -27.35
C SER A 592 -20.33 -26.33 -28.08
N ARG A 593 -19.74 -25.39 -27.35
CA ARG A 593 -19.01 -24.26 -27.93
C ARG A 593 -17.68 -24.69 -28.56
N THR A 594 -16.95 -25.58 -27.90
CA THR A 594 -15.60 -26.00 -28.32
C THR A 594 -15.60 -27.29 -29.15
N CYS A 595 -16.69 -28.07 -29.13
CA CYS A 595 -16.82 -29.34 -29.84
C CYS A 595 -17.83 -29.30 -31.00
N ASN A 596 -17.75 -28.25 -31.82
CA ASN A 596 -18.49 -28.13 -33.09
C ASN A 596 -20.02 -28.31 -32.97
N GLY A 597 -20.60 -27.82 -31.87
CA GLY A 597 -22.04 -27.87 -31.62
C GLY A 597 -22.55 -29.16 -30.96
N VAL A 598 -21.69 -30.15 -30.69
CA VAL A 598 -22.08 -31.33 -29.92
C VAL A 598 -22.13 -30.99 -28.44
N SER A 599 -23.33 -31.08 -27.83
CA SER A 599 -23.56 -30.72 -26.43
C SER A 599 -23.67 -31.96 -25.54
N LEU A 600 -22.61 -32.21 -24.76
CA LEU A 600 -22.60 -33.14 -23.63
C LEU A 600 -22.29 -32.35 -22.36
N GLU A 601 -23.05 -32.62 -21.29
CA GLU A 601 -22.74 -32.09 -19.95
C GLU A 601 -21.53 -32.86 -19.39
N VAL A 602 -20.45 -32.14 -19.05
CA VAL A 602 -19.18 -32.75 -18.62
C VAL A 602 -19.38 -33.63 -17.40
N ARG A 603 -20.11 -33.12 -16.41
CA ARG A 603 -20.34 -33.80 -15.12
C ARG A 603 -21.13 -35.11 -15.24
N ASN A 604 -21.88 -35.28 -16.33
CA ASN A 604 -22.73 -36.45 -16.59
C ASN A 604 -22.11 -37.43 -17.61
N SER A 605 -20.95 -37.08 -18.18
CA SER A 605 -20.28 -37.85 -19.22
C SER A 605 -19.01 -38.50 -18.66
N THR A 606 -18.64 -39.67 -19.17
CA THR A 606 -17.34 -40.29 -18.87
C THR A 606 -16.24 -39.67 -19.73
N VAL A 607 -14.98 -39.80 -19.33
CA VAL A 607 -13.84 -39.35 -20.17
C VAL A 607 -13.87 -39.98 -21.56
N GLU A 608 -14.22 -41.26 -21.65
CA GLU A 608 -14.33 -41.98 -22.93
C GLU A 608 -15.34 -41.28 -23.87
N GLN A 609 -16.54 -40.94 -23.37
CA GLN A 609 -17.55 -40.23 -24.15
C GLN A 609 -17.10 -38.84 -24.59
N LEU A 610 -16.34 -38.13 -23.74
CA LEU A 610 -15.81 -36.81 -24.06
C LEU A 610 -14.67 -36.87 -25.09
N LYS A 611 -13.86 -37.93 -25.08
CA LYS A 611 -12.77 -38.15 -26.06
C LYS A 611 -13.26 -38.53 -27.45
N ASP A 612 -14.50 -38.95 -27.61
CA ASP A 612 -15.09 -39.15 -28.94
C ASP A 612 -15.34 -37.83 -29.68
N LEU A 613 -15.42 -36.70 -28.96
CA LEU A 613 -15.66 -35.39 -29.55
C LEU A 613 -14.41 -34.83 -30.26
N ASN A 614 -14.63 -33.88 -31.17
CA ASN A 614 -13.59 -33.08 -31.80
C ASN A 614 -13.61 -31.66 -31.22
N ALA A 615 -12.63 -31.35 -30.37
CA ALA A 615 -12.47 -30.09 -29.64
C ALA A 615 -11.71 -29.00 -30.42
N ASN A 616 -11.61 -29.12 -31.75
CA ASN A 616 -10.92 -28.12 -32.56
C ASN A 616 -11.66 -26.77 -32.69
N SER A 617 -12.87 -26.63 -32.13
CA SER A 617 -13.65 -25.38 -32.17
C SER A 617 -13.78 -24.78 -33.60
N GLY A 618 -13.93 -25.62 -34.61
CA GLY A 618 -14.04 -25.22 -36.02
C GLY A 618 -12.72 -24.91 -36.71
N ARG A 619 -11.58 -24.99 -36.01
CA ARG A 619 -10.22 -24.79 -36.54
C ARG A 619 -9.74 -26.05 -37.27
N THR A 620 -10.19 -26.22 -38.52
CA THR A 620 -9.84 -27.39 -39.34
C THR A 620 -8.36 -27.49 -39.66
N ASP A 621 -7.60 -26.39 -39.53
CA ASP A 621 -6.14 -26.34 -39.66
C ASP A 621 -5.41 -27.21 -38.62
N PHE A 622 -6.06 -27.55 -37.51
CA PHE A 622 -5.53 -28.45 -36.48
C PHE A 622 -6.02 -29.90 -36.58
N GLY A 623 -6.84 -30.22 -37.60
CA GLY A 623 -7.42 -31.56 -37.73
C GLY A 623 -8.40 -31.90 -36.59
N GLU A 624 -8.42 -33.16 -36.17
CA GLU A 624 -9.21 -33.59 -35.00
C GLU A 624 -8.38 -33.48 -33.72
N ILE A 625 -8.86 -32.71 -32.75
CA ILE A 625 -8.25 -32.57 -31.42
C ILE A 625 -9.21 -33.13 -30.37
N LYS A 626 -8.66 -33.73 -29.31
CA LYS A 626 -9.44 -34.32 -28.22
C LYS A 626 -9.44 -33.43 -26.98
N ILE A 627 -10.51 -33.51 -26.18
CA ILE A 627 -10.54 -32.88 -24.85
C ILE A 627 -9.49 -33.58 -23.98
N PRO A 628 -8.46 -32.87 -23.46
CA PRO A 628 -7.42 -33.50 -22.67
C PRO A 628 -7.90 -33.80 -21.25
N THR A 629 -7.45 -34.91 -20.68
CA THR A 629 -7.43 -35.06 -19.21
C THR A 629 -6.29 -34.25 -18.62
N LEU A 630 -6.39 -33.93 -17.33
CA LEU A 630 -5.32 -33.21 -16.63
C LEU A 630 -3.98 -33.97 -16.62
N GLU A 631 -4.03 -35.30 -16.49
CA GLU A 631 -2.81 -36.13 -16.54
C GLU A 631 -2.15 -36.13 -17.93
N GLU A 632 -2.94 -36.19 -19.02
CA GLU A 632 -2.40 -36.10 -20.39
C GLU A 632 -1.75 -34.76 -20.65
N PHE A 633 -2.33 -33.69 -20.11
CA PHE A 633 -1.75 -32.36 -20.19
C PHE A 633 -0.41 -32.27 -19.45
N TYR A 634 -0.32 -32.78 -18.22
CA TYR A 634 0.95 -32.81 -17.48
C TYR A 634 2.04 -33.58 -18.22
N GLU A 635 1.71 -34.75 -18.75
CA GLU A 635 2.66 -35.54 -19.54
C GLU A 635 3.16 -34.80 -20.78
N ALA A 636 2.31 -33.99 -21.42
CA ALA A 636 2.68 -33.22 -22.60
C ALA A 636 3.59 -32.01 -22.29
N ILE A 637 3.48 -31.42 -21.10
CA ILE A 637 4.18 -30.17 -20.76
C ILE A 637 5.32 -30.32 -19.74
N LYS A 638 5.49 -31.49 -19.12
CA LYS A 638 6.47 -31.71 -18.02
C LYS A 638 7.92 -31.34 -18.36
N ASP A 639 8.30 -31.48 -19.63
CA ASP A 639 9.66 -31.22 -20.11
C ASP A 639 9.88 -29.75 -20.56
N LEU A 640 8.83 -28.92 -20.53
CA LEU A 640 8.91 -27.49 -20.83
C LEU A 640 9.27 -26.70 -19.58
N ASP A 641 9.76 -25.47 -19.74
CA ASP A 641 9.95 -24.51 -18.63
C ASP A 641 8.79 -23.50 -18.58
N VAL A 642 7.65 -23.96 -18.07
CA VAL A 642 6.38 -23.23 -18.05
C VAL A 642 5.53 -23.55 -16.82
N LEU A 643 4.95 -22.55 -16.19
CA LEU A 643 4.03 -22.79 -15.09
C LEU A 643 2.60 -23.02 -15.59
N VAL A 644 1.74 -23.53 -14.72
CA VAL A 644 0.34 -23.77 -15.02
C VAL A 644 -0.54 -23.13 -13.97
N PHE A 645 -1.47 -22.30 -14.41
CA PHE A 645 -2.60 -21.89 -13.60
C PHE A 645 -3.77 -22.81 -13.90
N VAL A 646 -4.25 -23.51 -12.87
CA VAL A 646 -5.37 -24.44 -13.00
C VAL A 646 -6.61 -23.78 -12.39
N GLU A 647 -7.58 -23.42 -13.23
CA GLU A 647 -8.86 -22.89 -12.78
C GLU A 647 -9.82 -24.01 -12.37
N LEU A 648 -10.31 -23.97 -11.13
CA LEU A 648 -11.37 -24.85 -10.64
C LEU A 648 -12.74 -24.25 -11.00
N LYS A 649 -13.35 -24.76 -12.08
CA LYS A 649 -14.67 -24.31 -12.57
C LYS A 649 -15.83 -24.92 -11.80
N SER A 650 -15.75 -26.20 -11.48
CA SER A 650 -16.79 -26.91 -10.74
C SER A 650 -16.49 -26.88 -9.23
N THR A 651 -17.50 -27.09 -8.37
CA THR A 651 -17.40 -26.83 -6.91
C THR A 651 -17.41 -28.10 -6.06
N GLU A 652 -17.41 -29.25 -6.71
CA GLU A 652 -17.29 -30.56 -6.07
C GLU A 652 -15.98 -30.66 -5.31
N ARG A 653 -16.07 -31.16 -4.08
CA ARG A 653 -14.89 -31.41 -3.26
C ARG A 653 -13.94 -32.42 -3.91
N GLU A 654 -14.50 -33.40 -4.60
CA GLU A 654 -13.80 -34.45 -5.31
C GLU A 654 -12.88 -33.92 -6.42
N LEU A 655 -13.19 -32.74 -6.99
CA LEU A 655 -12.30 -32.11 -7.97
C LEU A 655 -10.96 -31.71 -7.34
N VAL A 656 -10.98 -31.16 -6.11
CA VAL A 656 -9.75 -30.82 -5.38
C VAL A 656 -8.94 -32.07 -5.04
N THR A 657 -9.61 -33.13 -4.59
CA THR A 657 -8.95 -34.41 -4.32
C THR A 657 -8.29 -34.96 -5.59
N ALA A 658 -9.01 -34.99 -6.72
CA ALA A 658 -8.50 -35.49 -7.99
C ALA A 658 -7.35 -34.63 -8.56
N LEU A 659 -7.43 -33.31 -8.45
CA LEU A 659 -6.34 -32.39 -8.79
C LEU A 659 -5.07 -32.70 -7.98
N ARG A 660 -5.21 -32.85 -6.66
CA ARG A 660 -4.09 -33.16 -5.77
C ARG A 660 -3.44 -34.49 -6.13
N GLU A 661 -4.25 -35.53 -6.31
CA GLU A 661 -3.74 -36.87 -6.66
C GLU A 661 -3.00 -36.86 -8.00
N ALA A 662 -3.57 -36.24 -9.04
CA ALA A 662 -2.92 -36.10 -10.34
C ALA A 662 -1.60 -35.30 -10.23
N THR A 663 -1.62 -34.18 -9.51
CA THR A 663 -0.44 -33.31 -9.32
C THR A 663 0.71 -34.06 -8.64
N LEU A 664 0.42 -34.80 -7.56
CA LEU A 664 1.43 -35.56 -6.82
C LEU A 664 1.95 -36.75 -7.63
N LYS A 665 1.06 -37.49 -8.29
CA LYS A 665 1.42 -38.64 -9.14
C LYS A 665 2.40 -38.25 -10.25
N HIS A 666 2.22 -37.06 -10.82
CA HIS A 666 3.01 -36.54 -11.94
C HIS A 666 4.16 -35.62 -11.53
N ASN A 667 4.41 -35.44 -10.23
CA ASN A 667 5.45 -34.54 -9.69
C ASN A 667 5.33 -33.08 -10.19
N MET A 668 4.10 -32.57 -10.33
CA MET A 668 3.83 -31.23 -10.86
C MET A 668 3.64 -30.16 -9.77
N THR A 669 3.85 -30.50 -8.49
CA THR A 669 3.59 -29.59 -7.36
C THR A 669 4.31 -28.26 -7.45
N ASP A 670 5.51 -28.24 -8.02
CA ASP A 670 6.27 -27.01 -8.21
C ASP A 670 5.89 -26.25 -9.48
N ARG A 671 5.04 -26.78 -10.35
CA ARG A 671 4.70 -26.15 -11.63
C ARG A 671 3.31 -25.53 -11.65
N ILE A 672 2.54 -25.74 -10.58
CA ILE A 672 1.11 -25.44 -10.55
C ILE A 672 0.77 -24.41 -9.48
N SER A 673 -0.12 -23.50 -9.82
CA SER A 673 -0.93 -22.73 -8.87
C SER A 673 -2.40 -22.82 -9.25
N VAL A 674 -3.28 -22.69 -8.28
CA VAL A 674 -4.73 -22.83 -8.48
C VAL A 674 -5.40 -21.48 -8.50
N ILE A 675 -6.40 -21.30 -9.36
CA ILE A 675 -7.26 -20.11 -9.38
C ILE A 675 -8.73 -20.54 -9.35
N THR A 676 -9.63 -19.73 -8.79
CA THR A 676 -11.07 -20.05 -8.78
C THR A 676 -11.93 -18.83 -8.45
N PHE A 677 -13.17 -18.79 -8.96
CA PHE A 677 -14.20 -17.82 -8.55
C PHE A 677 -14.98 -18.25 -7.29
N HIS A 678 -14.76 -19.48 -6.80
CA HIS A 678 -15.59 -20.08 -5.75
C HIS A 678 -14.82 -20.20 -4.44
N THR A 679 -15.26 -19.47 -3.41
CA THR A 679 -14.66 -19.52 -2.06
C THR A 679 -14.77 -20.89 -1.39
N SER A 680 -15.73 -21.72 -1.80
CA SER A 680 -15.82 -23.13 -1.38
C SER A 680 -14.61 -23.94 -1.85
N ASN A 681 -14.14 -23.71 -3.07
CA ASN A 681 -12.93 -24.36 -3.61
C ASN A 681 -11.69 -23.91 -2.86
N ILE A 682 -11.56 -22.63 -2.53
CA ILE A 682 -10.46 -22.13 -1.69
C ILE A 682 -10.47 -22.81 -0.31
N THR A 683 -11.65 -22.95 0.29
CA THR A 683 -11.81 -23.65 1.58
C THR A 683 -11.44 -25.14 1.48
N ASN A 684 -11.80 -25.80 0.37
CA ASN A 684 -11.44 -27.19 0.12
C ASN A 684 -9.93 -27.35 -0.11
N MET A 685 -9.30 -26.46 -0.88
CA MET A 685 -7.85 -26.42 -1.09
C MET A 685 -7.10 -26.25 0.24
N ASN A 686 -7.49 -25.27 1.06
CA ASN A 686 -6.88 -25.02 2.38
C ASN A 686 -7.00 -26.22 3.34
N ARG A 687 -7.91 -27.17 3.08
CA ARG A 687 -8.08 -28.38 3.88
C ARG A 687 -7.32 -29.60 3.33
N GLU A 688 -7.25 -29.74 2.01
CA GLU A 688 -6.76 -30.97 1.37
C GLU A 688 -5.39 -30.81 0.73
N PHE A 689 -5.04 -29.59 0.32
CA PHE A 689 -3.74 -29.27 -0.28
C PHE A 689 -3.24 -27.89 0.21
N PRO A 690 -3.08 -27.70 1.54
CA PRO A 690 -2.79 -26.39 2.15
C PRO A 690 -1.44 -25.78 1.72
N GLU A 691 -0.52 -26.59 1.24
CA GLU A 691 0.76 -26.12 0.71
C GLU A 691 0.59 -25.43 -0.65
N MET A 692 -0.51 -25.67 -1.37
CA MET A 692 -0.80 -25.14 -2.70
C MET A 692 -1.28 -23.69 -2.66
N SER A 693 -0.68 -22.84 -3.48
CA SER A 693 -1.06 -21.44 -3.64
C SER A 693 -2.38 -21.33 -4.39
N VAL A 694 -3.26 -20.44 -3.92
CA VAL A 694 -4.57 -20.21 -4.52
C VAL A 694 -4.77 -18.72 -4.80
N GLY A 695 -5.15 -18.38 -6.02
CA GLY A 695 -5.59 -17.05 -6.41
C GLY A 695 -7.11 -16.94 -6.48
N TYR A 696 -7.67 -15.85 -5.95
CA TYR A 696 -9.11 -15.63 -5.95
C TYR A 696 -9.53 -14.79 -7.16
N LEU A 697 -10.29 -15.41 -8.08
CA LEU A 697 -10.82 -14.76 -9.27
C LEU A 697 -12.06 -13.93 -8.97
N MET A 698 -12.13 -12.76 -9.58
CA MET A 698 -13.22 -11.82 -9.37
C MET A 698 -13.71 -11.23 -10.69
N GLY A 699 -15.03 -11.25 -10.91
CA GLY A 699 -15.65 -10.69 -12.12
C GLY A 699 -15.61 -9.16 -12.20
N ALA A 700 -15.19 -8.47 -11.14
CA ALA A 700 -15.01 -7.03 -11.11
C ALA A 700 -13.83 -6.65 -10.21
N SER A 701 -13.19 -5.55 -10.59
CA SER A 701 -12.16 -4.90 -9.78
C SER A 701 -12.76 -4.14 -8.60
N ALA A 702 -11.99 -4.02 -7.52
CA ALA A 702 -12.28 -3.07 -6.46
C ALA A 702 -12.24 -1.62 -6.99
N THR A 703 -13.37 -0.92 -6.94
CA THR A 703 -13.48 0.49 -7.32
C THR A 703 -13.47 1.37 -6.06
N GLY A 704 -12.86 2.54 -6.13
CA GLY A 704 -12.78 3.46 -5.00
C GLY A 704 -12.40 4.88 -5.40
N ALA A 705 -12.66 5.84 -4.51
CA ALA A 705 -12.27 7.23 -4.69
C ALA A 705 -10.74 7.44 -4.63
N THR A 706 -10.02 6.56 -3.92
CA THR A 706 -8.56 6.59 -3.76
C THR A 706 -7.97 5.19 -3.88
N SER A 707 -6.68 5.11 -4.18
CA SER A 707 -5.90 3.86 -4.19
C SER A 707 -5.87 3.18 -2.83
N ASP A 708 -5.88 3.94 -1.72
CA ASP A 708 -5.92 3.39 -0.36
C ASP A 708 -7.25 2.68 -0.10
N PHE A 709 -8.37 3.29 -0.49
CA PHE A 709 -9.68 2.66 -0.38
C PHE A 709 -9.75 1.36 -1.19
N GLN A 710 -9.21 1.37 -2.41
CA GLN A 710 -9.13 0.19 -3.26
C GLN A 710 -8.28 -0.91 -2.61
N THR A 711 -7.09 -0.56 -2.11
CA THR A 711 -6.17 -1.50 -1.46
C THR A 711 -6.79 -2.12 -0.21
N ARG A 712 -7.46 -1.32 0.63
CA ARG A 712 -8.22 -1.81 1.79
C ARG A 712 -9.35 -2.75 1.38
N SER A 713 -10.08 -2.42 0.31
CA SER A 713 -11.16 -3.28 -0.20
C SER A 713 -10.62 -4.63 -0.65
N VAL A 714 -9.51 -4.63 -1.39
CA VAL A 714 -8.82 -5.85 -1.82
C VAL A 714 -8.37 -6.70 -0.63
N LEU A 715 -7.78 -6.08 0.40
CA LEU A 715 -7.39 -6.78 1.62
C LEU A 715 -8.56 -7.47 2.30
N ASN A 716 -9.69 -6.77 2.45
CA ASN A 716 -10.91 -7.36 3.02
C ASN A 716 -11.41 -8.58 2.25
N ILE A 717 -11.16 -8.64 0.95
CA ILE A 717 -11.60 -9.74 0.08
C ILE A 717 -10.65 -10.95 0.19
N ILE A 718 -9.34 -10.73 0.07
CA ILE A 718 -8.37 -11.83 -0.10
C ILE A 718 -7.80 -12.34 1.22
N GLN A 719 -7.65 -11.46 2.22
CA GLN A 719 -6.98 -11.81 3.47
C GLN A 719 -7.72 -12.88 4.28
N PRO A 720 -9.06 -12.90 4.36
CA PRO A 720 -9.77 -13.97 5.08
C PRO A 720 -9.49 -15.39 4.56
N TYR A 721 -9.00 -15.51 3.33
CA TYR A 721 -8.69 -16.77 2.65
C TYR A 721 -7.20 -17.02 2.43
N GLY A 722 -6.35 -15.99 2.57
CA GLY A 722 -4.91 -16.08 2.31
C GLY A 722 -4.57 -16.23 0.82
N THR A 723 -5.32 -15.57 -0.07
CA THR A 723 -5.16 -15.70 -1.53
C THR A 723 -4.52 -14.49 -2.18
N THR A 724 -4.12 -14.62 -3.45
CA THR A 724 -3.82 -13.47 -4.32
C THR A 724 -5.09 -12.83 -4.88
N TYR A 725 -4.95 -11.63 -5.46
CA TYR A 725 -6.05 -10.88 -6.07
C TYR A 725 -6.04 -10.99 -7.59
N ASN A 726 -7.05 -11.64 -8.17
CA ASN A 726 -7.09 -11.97 -9.60
C ASN A 726 -8.35 -11.38 -10.28
N PRO A 727 -8.43 -10.05 -10.50
CA PRO A 727 -9.65 -9.41 -10.98
C PRO A 727 -9.81 -9.43 -12.50
N SER A 728 -11.05 -9.31 -12.97
CA SER A 728 -11.32 -8.84 -14.33
C SER A 728 -10.66 -7.48 -14.54
N TYR A 729 -9.96 -7.28 -15.64
CA TYR A 729 -9.26 -6.04 -15.91
C TYR A 729 -10.28 -4.89 -16.01
N ASN A 730 -10.06 -3.88 -15.20
CA ASN A 730 -10.79 -2.61 -15.13
C ASN A 730 -9.82 -1.61 -14.52
N TYR A 731 -10.01 -0.33 -14.81
CA TYR A 731 -9.00 0.70 -14.50
C TYR A 731 -8.56 0.69 -13.01
N HIS A 732 -7.29 0.35 -12.79
CA HIS A 732 -6.55 0.61 -11.55
C HIS A 732 -5.37 1.53 -11.87
N SER A 733 -5.03 2.44 -10.97
CA SER A 733 -3.89 3.34 -11.13
C SER A 733 -2.57 2.64 -10.84
N LYS A 734 -1.45 3.14 -11.38
CA LYS A 734 -0.09 2.71 -11.00
C LYS A 734 0.12 2.75 -9.48
N ASP A 735 -0.40 3.79 -8.83
CA ASP A 735 -0.33 3.95 -7.37
C ASP A 735 -1.00 2.80 -6.60
N PHE A 736 -2.13 2.26 -7.09
CA PHE A 736 -2.74 1.08 -6.49
C PHE A 736 -1.80 -0.14 -6.55
N PHE A 737 -1.18 -0.42 -7.70
CA PHE A 737 -0.26 -1.55 -7.84
C PHE A 737 0.97 -1.41 -6.93
N THR A 738 1.54 -0.20 -6.85
CA THR A 738 2.64 0.11 -5.92
C THR A 738 2.22 -0.16 -4.47
N LYS A 739 1.10 0.41 -4.02
CA LYS A 739 0.60 0.24 -2.65
C LYS A 739 0.21 -1.19 -2.30
N ALA A 740 -0.32 -1.95 -3.27
CA ALA A 740 -0.64 -3.36 -3.12
C ALA A 740 0.63 -4.21 -2.96
N ASN A 741 1.60 -4.07 -3.87
CA ASN A 741 2.86 -4.81 -3.83
C ASN A 741 3.66 -4.50 -2.55
N MET A 742 3.71 -3.24 -2.11
CA MET A 742 4.37 -2.85 -0.86
C MET A 742 3.71 -3.49 0.38
N ARG A 743 2.44 -3.88 0.27
CA ARG A 743 1.70 -4.62 1.29
C ARG A 743 1.77 -6.15 1.10
N GLY A 744 2.63 -6.65 0.20
CA GLY A 744 2.73 -8.08 -0.09
C GLY A 744 1.47 -8.66 -0.76
N ILE A 745 0.68 -7.81 -1.43
CA ILE A 745 -0.47 -8.22 -2.23
C ILE A 745 -0.01 -8.33 -3.69
N THR A 746 -0.13 -9.51 -4.27
CA THR A 746 0.12 -9.71 -5.70
C THR A 746 -1.19 -9.65 -6.49
N THR A 747 -1.09 -9.11 -7.71
CA THR A 747 -2.23 -8.78 -8.58
C THR A 747 -2.09 -9.46 -9.94
N TRP A 748 -3.17 -10.14 -10.37
CA TRP A 748 -3.18 -11.04 -11.53
C TRP A 748 -4.41 -10.80 -12.41
N PRO A 749 -4.48 -9.67 -13.13
CA PRO A 749 -5.64 -9.31 -13.95
C PRO A 749 -5.86 -10.23 -15.16
N TRP A 750 -7.12 -10.39 -15.55
CA TRP A 750 -7.57 -11.16 -16.71
C TRP A 750 -8.78 -10.48 -17.39
N THR A 751 -9.11 -10.66 -18.66
CA THR A 751 -8.27 -11.13 -19.76
C THR A 751 -7.94 -9.94 -20.66
N ILE A 752 -6.67 -9.55 -20.79
CA ILE A 752 -6.26 -8.31 -21.47
C ILE A 752 -5.73 -8.64 -22.86
N ASN A 753 -6.53 -8.41 -23.91
CA ASN A 753 -6.24 -8.85 -25.28
C ASN A 753 -5.78 -7.72 -26.23
N ASN A 754 -5.54 -6.52 -25.70
CA ASN A 754 -5.20 -5.32 -26.47
C ASN A 754 -4.04 -4.56 -25.82
N GLU A 755 -3.68 -3.41 -26.37
CA GLU A 755 -2.55 -2.57 -25.95
C GLU A 755 -2.62 -2.09 -24.49
N VAL A 756 -3.76 -2.20 -23.81
CA VAL A 756 -3.89 -1.95 -22.36
C VAL A 756 -2.95 -2.87 -21.56
N VAL A 757 -2.51 -4.00 -22.12
CA VAL A 757 -1.47 -4.86 -21.53
C VAL A 757 -0.22 -4.06 -21.14
N TYR A 758 0.17 -3.04 -21.93
CA TYR A 758 1.35 -2.21 -21.65
C TYR A 758 1.16 -1.35 -20.40
N THR A 759 -0.06 -0.82 -20.20
CA THR A 759 -0.41 -0.04 -19.01
C THR A 759 -0.30 -0.89 -17.74
N TYR A 760 -0.82 -2.12 -17.76
CA TYR A 760 -0.73 -3.04 -16.61
C TYR A 760 0.68 -3.54 -16.36
N PHE A 761 1.43 -3.77 -17.44
CA PHE A 761 2.85 -4.12 -17.37
C PHE A 761 3.65 -3.03 -16.65
N LEU A 762 3.53 -1.77 -17.11
CA LEU A 762 4.23 -0.62 -16.53
C LEU A 762 3.68 -0.19 -15.16
N ALA A 763 2.45 -0.55 -14.83
CA ALA A 763 1.89 -0.35 -13.50
C ALA A 763 2.47 -1.33 -12.48
N GLY A 764 2.98 -2.49 -12.93
CA GLY A 764 3.59 -3.51 -12.07
C GLY A 764 2.63 -4.59 -11.59
N ALA A 765 1.69 -5.01 -12.47
CA ALA A 765 0.97 -6.26 -12.29
C ALA A 765 1.97 -7.44 -12.19
N ASN A 766 1.68 -8.43 -11.35
CA ASN A 766 2.59 -9.57 -11.14
C ASN A 766 2.49 -10.60 -12.28
N GLY A 767 1.35 -10.65 -12.96
CA GLY A 767 1.16 -11.36 -14.21
C GLY A 767 -0.10 -10.91 -14.92
N ILE A 768 -0.13 -11.07 -16.24
CA ILE A 768 -1.24 -10.63 -17.08
C ILE A 768 -1.77 -11.82 -17.88
N THR A 769 -3.05 -12.12 -17.69
CA THR A 769 -3.75 -13.19 -18.42
C THR A 769 -4.31 -12.63 -19.72
N THR A 770 -4.00 -13.30 -20.83
CA THR A 770 -4.33 -12.83 -22.19
C THR A 770 -4.54 -13.97 -23.18
N ASP A 771 -5.44 -13.78 -24.14
CA ASP A 771 -5.65 -14.66 -25.29
C ASP A 771 -4.56 -14.50 -26.37
N THR A 772 -3.75 -13.44 -26.27
CA THR A 772 -2.77 -13.01 -27.26
C THR A 772 -1.36 -12.88 -26.67
N CYS A 773 -0.89 -13.89 -25.92
CA CYS A 773 0.40 -13.86 -25.21
C CYS A 773 1.61 -13.52 -26.10
N GLN A 774 1.53 -13.76 -27.42
CA GLN A 774 2.54 -13.35 -28.40
C GLN A 774 2.79 -11.83 -28.43
N ILE A 775 1.87 -10.99 -27.94
CA ILE A 775 2.02 -9.53 -27.92
C ILE A 775 3.22 -9.08 -27.09
N LEU A 776 3.56 -9.83 -26.03
CA LEU A 776 4.71 -9.55 -25.19
C LEU A 776 6.00 -10.20 -25.69
N ALA A 777 5.95 -11.11 -26.67
CA ALA A 777 7.13 -11.83 -27.17
C ALA A 777 8.37 -10.94 -27.47
N PRO A 778 8.26 -9.74 -28.09
CA PRO A 778 9.44 -8.91 -28.36
C PRO A 778 9.98 -8.16 -27.13
N PHE A 779 9.28 -8.16 -25.99
CA PHE A 779 9.65 -7.42 -24.80
C PHE A 779 10.90 -8.00 -24.16
N THR A 780 11.81 -7.15 -23.67
CA THR A 780 13.02 -7.60 -22.97
C THR A 780 12.70 -7.99 -21.52
N LYS A 781 13.06 -9.21 -21.12
CA LYS A 781 12.97 -9.70 -19.73
C LYS A 781 14.23 -9.42 -18.92
N PHE A 782 15.37 -9.79 -19.48
CA PHE A 782 16.64 -9.82 -18.76
C PHE A 782 17.75 -9.21 -19.61
N LEU A 783 18.72 -8.62 -18.92
CA LEU A 783 19.98 -8.18 -19.48
C LEU A 783 21.09 -9.04 -18.89
N ASN A 784 21.87 -9.66 -19.76
CA ASN A 784 22.91 -10.62 -19.43
C ASN A 784 24.28 -10.03 -19.80
N VAL A 785 25.27 -10.31 -18.97
CA VAL A 785 26.68 -10.01 -19.23
C VAL A 785 27.43 -11.32 -19.39
N LYS A 786 28.35 -11.37 -20.35
CA LYS A 786 29.05 -12.61 -20.71
C LYS A 786 30.07 -13.05 -19.66
N LYS A 787 30.66 -12.09 -18.94
CA LYS A 787 31.66 -12.35 -17.89
C LYS A 787 31.44 -11.40 -16.73
N LEU A 788 31.36 -11.96 -15.52
CA LEU A 788 31.11 -11.21 -14.28
C LEU A 788 32.40 -10.78 -13.56
N GLU A 789 33.53 -11.41 -13.88
CA GLU A 789 34.80 -11.14 -13.22
C GLU A 789 35.95 -10.98 -14.21
N HIS A 790 36.72 -9.91 -14.04
CA HIS A 790 37.91 -9.63 -14.83
C HIS A 790 39.10 -9.33 -13.92
N LYS A 791 40.28 -9.75 -14.39
CA LYS A 791 41.58 -9.34 -13.86
C LYS A 791 42.33 -8.68 -14.98
N VAL A 792 42.83 -7.48 -14.75
CA VAL A 792 43.47 -6.61 -15.75
C VAL A 792 44.64 -5.84 -15.13
N GLU A 793 45.55 -5.33 -15.95
CA GLU A 793 46.62 -4.44 -15.53
C GLU A 793 46.26 -2.96 -15.79
N ILE A 794 46.96 -2.03 -15.15
CA ILE A 794 46.80 -0.60 -15.43
C ILE A 794 47.07 -0.32 -16.92
N GLY A 795 46.12 0.34 -17.59
CA GLY A 795 46.16 0.65 -19.02
C GLY A 795 45.36 -0.32 -19.90
N ASP A 796 44.97 -1.49 -19.36
CA ASP A 796 44.11 -2.43 -20.08
C ASP A 796 42.70 -1.86 -20.28
N SER A 797 42.00 -2.44 -21.25
CA SER A 797 40.63 -2.08 -21.60
C SER A 797 39.74 -3.31 -21.72
N ILE A 798 38.48 -3.17 -21.31
CA ILE A 798 37.43 -4.18 -21.48
C ILE A 798 36.35 -3.61 -22.40
N LYS A 799 36.05 -4.36 -23.47
CA LYS A 799 34.88 -4.11 -24.31
C LYS A 799 33.62 -4.67 -23.64
N ILE A 800 32.55 -3.90 -23.70
CA ILE A 800 31.25 -4.33 -23.18
C ILE A 800 30.70 -5.46 -24.06
N GLU A 801 30.36 -6.59 -23.44
CA GLU A 801 29.72 -7.74 -24.08
C GLU A 801 28.43 -8.09 -23.32
N ALA A 802 27.28 -7.81 -23.92
CA ALA A 802 25.96 -8.00 -23.30
C ALA A 802 24.94 -8.56 -24.29
N SER A 803 24.00 -9.36 -23.78
CA SER A 803 22.82 -9.81 -24.53
C SER A 803 21.55 -9.56 -23.73
N ARG A 804 20.41 -9.49 -24.41
CA ARG A 804 19.09 -9.38 -23.79
C ARG A 804 18.23 -10.59 -24.15
N THR A 805 17.53 -11.12 -23.16
CA THR A 805 16.54 -12.21 -23.32
C THR A 805 15.15 -11.60 -23.47
N THR A 806 14.39 -12.01 -24.48
CA THR A 806 12.98 -11.56 -24.66
C THR A 806 11.96 -12.52 -24.04
N TYR A 807 10.69 -12.11 -23.92
CA TYR A 807 9.59 -13.03 -23.55
C TYR A 807 9.46 -14.18 -24.55
N GLY A 808 9.73 -13.93 -25.84
CA GLY A 808 9.81 -14.94 -26.90
C GLY A 808 10.99 -15.90 -26.78
N ARG A 809 11.80 -15.78 -25.71
CA ARG A 809 13.01 -16.58 -25.45
C ARG A 809 14.11 -16.40 -26.49
N GLU A 810 14.13 -15.25 -27.16
CA GLU A 810 15.22 -14.89 -28.07
C GLU A 810 16.35 -14.21 -27.29
N GLU A 811 17.59 -14.57 -27.61
CA GLU A 811 18.80 -13.88 -27.15
C GLU A 811 19.27 -12.92 -28.24
N ILE A 812 19.34 -11.62 -27.91
CA ILE A 812 19.69 -10.55 -28.85
C ILE A 812 20.93 -9.83 -28.31
N ASP A 813 21.94 -9.60 -29.15
CA ASP A 813 23.11 -8.80 -28.76
C ASP A 813 22.67 -7.37 -28.38
N ALA A 814 23.13 -6.90 -27.22
CA ALA A 814 22.81 -5.60 -26.66
C ALA A 814 24.07 -4.75 -26.41
N SER A 815 25.24 -5.25 -26.80
CA SER A 815 26.55 -4.66 -26.47
C SER A 815 26.72 -3.19 -26.87
N LYS A 816 25.98 -2.71 -27.88
CA LYS A 816 26.04 -1.33 -28.38
C LYS A 816 24.94 -0.40 -27.86
N ASP A 817 23.93 -0.95 -27.19
CA ASP A 817 22.71 -0.24 -26.79
C ASP A 817 22.60 -0.09 -25.26
N VAL A 818 23.65 -0.49 -24.53
CA VAL A 818 23.70 -0.46 -23.06
C VAL A 818 24.42 0.77 -22.54
N ARG A 819 23.98 1.25 -21.38
CA ARG A 819 24.69 2.26 -20.57
C ARG A 819 25.38 1.59 -19.38
N VAL A 820 26.57 2.08 -19.03
CA VAL A 820 27.32 1.64 -17.85
C VAL A 820 26.92 2.48 -16.63
N ILE A 821 26.70 1.79 -15.51
CA ILE A 821 26.52 2.38 -14.18
C ILE A 821 27.69 1.93 -13.32
N PHE A 822 28.52 2.85 -12.86
CA PHE A 822 29.56 2.52 -11.89
C PHE A 822 28.96 2.46 -10.47
N LEU A 823 29.17 1.33 -9.81
CA LEU A 823 28.76 1.10 -8.43
C LEU A 823 29.90 1.42 -7.47
N GLU A 824 31.14 1.10 -7.87
CA GLU A 824 32.38 1.34 -7.11
C GLU A 824 33.55 1.60 -8.07
N GLY A 825 34.52 2.43 -7.66
CA GLY A 825 35.78 2.62 -8.38
C GLY A 825 35.65 3.37 -9.71
N GLU A 826 34.62 4.19 -9.91
CA GLU A 826 34.46 5.01 -11.13
C GLU A 826 35.70 5.87 -11.39
N GLU A 827 36.28 6.41 -10.33
CA GLU A 827 37.49 7.23 -10.36
C GLU A 827 38.72 6.49 -10.87
N LEU A 828 38.71 5.15 -10.94
CA LEU A 828 39.79 4.29 -11.42
C LEU A 828 39.64 3.90 -12.90
N ALA A 829 38.55 4.33 -13.55
CA ALA A 829 38.23 3.95 -14.92
C ALA A 829 37.95 5.17 -15.82
N THR A 830 37.85 4.92 -17.12
CA THR A 830 37.33 5.87 -18.12
C THR A 830 36.51 5.08 -19.14
N LEU A 831 35.28 5.54 -19.40
CA LEU A 831 34.40 4.95 -20.41
C LEU A 831 34.47 5.77 -21.70
N LYS A 832 34.80 5.13 -22.82
CA LYS A 832 34.78 5.75 -24.15
C LYS A 832 34.37 4.74 -25.21
N ASP A 833 33.44 5.11 -26.07
CA ASP A 833 33.01 4.30 -27.24
C ASP A 833 32.64 2.84 -26.91
N GLY A 834 32.04 2.58 -25.72
CA GLY A 834 31.65 1.24 -25.28
C GLY A 834 32.80 0.39 -24.71
N GLU A 835 33.93 1.02 -24.40
CA GLU A 835 35.13 0.38 -23.82
C GLU A 835 35.51 1.07 -22.51
N ILE A 836 35.81 0.27 -21.48
CA ILE A 836 36.22 0.74 -20.17
C ILE A 836 37.73 0.55 -20.04
N THR A 837 38.49 1.63 -19.93
CA THR A 837 39.94 1.62 -19.70
C THR A 837 40.26 1.89 -18.23
N PHE A 838 41.17 1.11 -17.64
CA PHE A 838 41.53 1.20 -16.22
C PHE A 838 42.84 1.98 -16.05
N LYS A 839 42.84 3.00 -15.18
CA LYS A 839 43.95 3.97 -15.08
C LYS A 839 44.72 3.91 -13.75
N ASP A 840 44.23 3.17 -12.75
CA ASP A 840 44.90 2.99 -11.46
C ASP A 840 44.55 1.63 -10.84
N TYR A 841 45.34 1.17 -9.85
CA TYR A 841 45.12 -0.10 -9.17
C TYR A 841 43.91 -0.04 -8.22
N GLY A 842 43.20 -1.17 -8.06
CA GLY A 842 42.04 -1.25 -7.18
C GLY A 842 40.93 -2.15 -7.74
N THR A 843 39.71 -1.94 -7.25
CA THR A 843 38.52 -2.67 -7.70
C THR A 843 37.52 -1.70 -8.32
N VAL A 844 37.08 -2.02 -9.54
CA VAL A 844 35.99 -1.32 -10.21
C VAL A 844 34.80 -2.26 -10.32
N VAL A 845 33.64 -1.79 -9.92
CA VAL A 845 32.38 -2.55 -10.04
C VAL A 845 31.42 -1.72 -10.86
N TYR A 846 30.93 -2.30 -11.96
CA TYR A 846 29.96 -1.65 -12.83
C TYR A 846 28.83 -2.60 -13.19
N ALA A 847 27.67 -2.06 -13.54
CA ALA A 847 26.57 -2.79 -14.11
C ALA A 847 26.13 -2.15 -15.43
N LEU A 848 25.32 -2.87 -16.19
CA LEU A 848 24.76 -2.40 -17.44
C LEU A 848 23.25 -2.19 -17.30
N GLU A 849 22.74 -1.21 -18.02
CA GLU A 849 21.31 -0.98 -18.19
C GLU A 849 20.93 -0.89 -19.67
N TYR A 850 19.75 -1.40 -20.01
CA TYR A 850 19.18 -1.37 -21.35
C TYR A 850 17.73 -0.88 -21.28
N THR A 851 17.40 0.15 -22.06
CA THR A 851 16.04 0.69 -22.16
C THR A 851 15.29 -0.01 -23.29
N HIS A 852 14.18 -0.65 -22.95
CA HIS A 852 13.23 -1.21 -23.89
C HIS A 852 12.12 -0.18 -24.17
N GLU A 853 12.07 0.31 -25.41
CA GLU A 853 11.01 1.18 -25.91
C GLU A 853 9.78 0.34 -26.30
N ILE A 854 8.63 0.62 -25.70
CA ILE A 854 7.35 0.00 -26.04
C ILE A 854 6.69 0.80 -27.17
N ASP A 855 6.58 2.12 -26.97
CA ASP A 855 6.06 3.09 -27.93
C ASP A 855 6.68 4.48 -27.66
N GLU A 856 6.23 5.52 -28.38
CA GLU A 856 6.77 6.89 -28.28
C GLU A 856 6.74 7.50 -26.87
N ASN A 857 5.85 7.02 -25.99
CA ASN A 857 5.62 7.57 -24.65
C ASN A 857 5.95 6.57 -23.53
N ASN A 858 6.17 5.30 -23.85
CA ASN A 858 6.27 4.22 -22.88
C ASN A 858 7.56 3.43 -23.05
N SER A 859 8.36 3.35 -21.98
CA SER A 859 9.57 2.54 -21.92
C SER A 859 9.88 2.06 -20.52
N TYR A 860 10.74 1.04 -20.42
CA TYR A 860 11.29 0.55 -19.16
C TYR A 860 12.73 0.09 -19.32
N THR A 861 13.45 0.02 -18.20
CA THR A 861 14.87 -0.31 -18.16
C THR A 861 15.09 -1.63 -17.43
N VAL A 862 15.90 -2.51 -18.01
CA VAL A 862 16.39 -3.74 -17.39
C VAL A 862 17.87 -3.63 -17.07
N TYR A 863 18.34 -4.43 -16.12
CA TYR A 863 19.68 -4.31 -15.54
C TYR A 863 20.41 -5.63 -15.43
N SER A 864 21.72 -5.60 -15.65
CA SER A 864 22.59 -6.78 -15.53
C SER A 864 22.98 -7.09 -14.09
N LYS A 865 23.53 -8.29 -13.87
CA LYS A 865 24.36 -8.54 -12.68
C LYS A 865 25.61 -7.63 -12.73
N PRO A 866 26.16 -7.21 -11.58
CA PRO A 866 27.36 -6.37 -11.56
C PRO A 866 28.59 -7.16 -12.03
N VAL A 867 29.44 -6.50 -12.79
CA VAL A 867 30.75 -6.97 -13.23
C VAL A 867 31.81 -6.40 -12.29
N THR A 868 32.65 -7.27 -11.73
CA THR A 868 33.78 -6.90 -10.88
C THR A 868 35.07 -6.97 -11.67
N VAL A 869 35.86 -5.91 -11.65
CA VAL A 869 37.18 -5.85 -12.28
C VAL A 869 38.22 -5.56 -11.21
N THR A 870 39.18 -6.46 -11.06
CA THR A 870 40.38 -6.25 -10.24
C THR A 870 41.51 -5.74 -11.13
N VAL A 871 41.98 -4.53 -10.85
CA VAL A 871 43.11 -3.91 -11.54
C VAL A 871 44.37 -4.14 -10.72
N GLU A 872 45.27 -4.99 -11.21
CA GLU A 872 46.52 -5.34 -10.54
C GLU A 872 47.61 -4.28 -10.81
N GLU A 873 48.44 -4.03 -9.80
CA GLU A 873 49.61 -3.17 -9.94
C GLU A 873 50.64 -3.89 -10.85
N LEU A 874 51.23 -3.16 -11.80
CA LEU A 874 52.28 -3.72 -12.66
C LEU A 874 53.38 -4.35 -11.79
N PRO A 875 53.75 -5.63 -12.01
CA PRO A 875 54.83 -6.23 -11.25
C PRO A 875 56.10 -5.41 -11.48
N VAL A 876 56.63 -4.81 -10.41
CA VAL A 876 57.92 -4.11 -10.45
C VAL A 876 58.96 -5.10 -10.95
N SER A 877 59.39 -4.94 -12.21
CA SER A 877 60.34 -5.87 -12.83
C SER A 877 61.58 -6.01 -11.94
N SER A 878 62.18 -7.20 -11.89
CA SER A 878 63.44 -7.47 -11.17
C SER A 878 64.58 -6.51 -11.58
N ASN A 879 64.47 -5.89 -12.75
CA ASN A 879 65.40 -4.87 -13.24
C ASN A 879 65.29 -3.54 -12.48
N THR A 880 64.13 -3.19 -11.93
CA THR A 880 63.95 -1.95 -11.17
C THR A 880 64.67 -2.03 -9.83
N TRP A 881 64.65 -3.19 -9.16
CA TRP A 881 65.48 -3.45 -7.96
C TRP A 881 66.97 -3.49 -8.30
N LEU A 882 67.36 -4.03 -9.46
CA LEU A 882 68.74 -4.01 -9.93
C LEU A 882 69.22 -2.57 -10.21
N ILE A 883 68.38 -1.72 -10.80
CA ILE A 883 68.68 -0.31 -11.08
C ILE A 883 68.76 0.49 -9.77
N ILE A 884 67.85 0.25 -8.82
CA ILE A 884 67.90 0.88 -7.49
C ILE A 884 69.15 0.42 -6.71
N ALA A 885 69.54 -0.86 -6.80
CA ALA A 885 70.77 -1.38 -6.19
C ALA A 885 72.04 -0.83 -6.85
N ILE A 886 72.06 -0.68 -8.18
CA ILE A 886 73.18 -0.05 -8.91
C ILE A 886 73.29 1.44 -8.54
N ALA A 887 72.17 2.17 -8.47
CA ALA A 887 72.15 3.57 -8.07
C ALA A 887 72.63 3.77 -6.62
N ALA A 888 72.19 2.92 -5.68
CA ALA A 888 72.69 2.92 -4.30
C ALA A 888 74.19 2.58 -4.22
N GLY A 889 74.67 1.62 -5.03
CA GLY A 889 76.08 1.27 -5.13
C GLY A 889 76.95 2.41 -5.65
N VAL A 890 76.49 3.17 -6.65
CA VAL A 890 77.21 4.34 -7.20
C VAL A 890 77.33 5.45 -6.16
N VAL A 891 76.31 5.68 -5.33
CA VAL A 891 76.35 6.68 -4.24
C VAL A 891 77.36 6.29 -3.15
N VAL A 892 77.42 5.01 -2.78
CA VAL A 892 78.40 4.50 -1.79
C VAL A 892 79.84 4.60 -2.33
N VAL A 893 80.07 4.28 -3.60
CA VAL A 893 81.39 4.42 -4.23
C VAL A 893 81.81 5.89 -4.35
N ALA A 894 80.88 6.78 -4.73
CA ALA A 894 81.16 8.22 -4.77
C ALA A 894 81.50 8.79 -3.39
N ALA A 895 80.79 8.35 -2.34
CA ALA A 895 81.09 8.74 -0.96
C ALA A 895 82.47 8.21 -0.49
N ALA A 896 82.83 6.98 -0.86
CA ALA A 896 84.13 6.39 -0.55
C ALA A 896 85.30 7.11 -1.28
N VAL A 897 85.10 7.49 -2.54
CA VAL A 897 86.10 8.27 -3.32
C VAL A 897 86.26 9.68 -2.74
N ILE A 898 85.18 10.35 -2.34
CA ILE A 898 85.25 11.65 -1.66
C ILE A 898 85.97 11.51 -0.32
N LEU A 899 85.69 10.46 0.46
CA LEU A 899 86.38 10.20 1.72
C LEU A 899 87.87 9.92 1.50
N PHE A 900 88.24 9.18 0.45
CA PHE A 900 89.64 8.92 0.08
C PHE A 900 90.36 10.22 -0.32
N ILE A 901 89.75 11.07 -1.16
CA ILE A 901 90.31 12.37 -1.55
C ILE A 901 90.48 13.31 -0.33
N VAL A 902 89.54 13.28 0.62
CA VAL A 902 89.62 14.08 1.86
C VAL A 902 90.72 13.56 2.79
N LEU A 903 90.94 12.24 2.85
CA LEU A 903 92.02 11.63 3.64
C LEU A 903 93.40 11.88 3.01
N GLU A 904 93.54 11.78 1.69
CA GLU A 904 94.80 12.03 0.96
C GLU A 904 95.20 13.52 1.01
N ARG A 905 94.24 14.45 1.03
CA ARG A 905 94.50 15.88 1.29
C ARG A 905 94.89 16.19 2.74
N ARG A 906 94.58 15.31 3.70
CA ARG A 906 94.98 15.47 5.11
C ARG A 906 96.41 14.98 5.38
N GLU A 907 96.90 13.99 4.63
CA GLU A 907 98.30 13.53 4.75
C GLU A 907 99.31 14.48 4.08
N ASN A 908 98.92 15.21 3.03
CA ASN A 908 99.80 16.17 2.34
C ASN A 908 99.89 17.58 2.96
N ASN A 909 99.30 17.81 4.14
CA ASN A 909 99.41 19.08 4.89
C ASN A 909 100.14 18.93 6.24
N THR A 910 101.03 17.94 6.34
CA THR A 910 101.97 17.75 7.46
C THR A 910 103.41 17.75 6.94
N LEU A 911 103.85 18.88 6.38
CA LEU A 911 105.26 19.27 6.20
C LEU A 911 105.31 20.71 5.66
N TYR A 912 105.07 21.69 6.55
CA TYR A 912 105.85 22.92 6.79
C TYR A 912 105.11 23.85 7.74
#